data_AF-C4QVH0-F1
#
_entry.id   AF-C4QVH0-F1
#
_cell.length_a   1.000
_cell.length_b   1.000
_cell.length_c   1.000
_cell.angle_alpha   90.00
_cell.angle_beta   90.00
_cell.angle_gamma   90.00
#
_symmetry.space_group_name_H-M   'P 1'
#
loop_
_entity.id
_entity.type
_entity.pdbx_description
1 polymer ?
#
loop_
_entity_poly.entity_id
_entity_poly.type
_entity_poly.pdbx_seq_one_letter_code
_entity_poly.pdbx_strand_id
1 'polypeptide(L)'
;MLKLKPKHQRFILQCYPGGKSTEKKPNNAELSHLLYYATTRRTKLEKVGGFLEKKTVKDVGHSRIGNVLVTLDILNQLVIRCSDNLSVFADNVINILTNVSTLHDLTVQEHSFILFKSFCENVTVKSFTGEKKIIDRFNKLCNYYIEQQELATKSHTESSDWLILSLKTCEIIAKCYGNFPSLDKRIIAKSMNLILSKLSLNEHQLLNRTKTNVSHEINTDNVEEVVLKSLKAHFNTTSTTFLTQSTKSVAEFILRSKPSIQGPWSNALLEMLTSWTPVQLRFIVLSSLMSILDHKNEAVLTEKISNLLSSSVSLVGLSVIDVLRQFLTLQANCLKSKLNLTENYVKCISSLALHHYYRSQVPDMVKEISVKLKENYNNIVLFAPVYARNIEMIYQTSKENPKDMKFKYGNIDSWSILFSILALKGSSLNEDERLQVQLPFLKLFITFLQSLYSENSEYSMAVPNYNEYLTRTTNPLSLCFYMLDKIVPNEESSKLLSQIIPLLLKIFGVNAVKNGAPFVLERPEGESSLLFLHYAATYLDDPEFEDIVSGHISKALNENQNISALDLSLPNGTKNSNFSPRDIEKQDFVKVIQSNFVSDIPSVDEEMFRVSNGNHVLKNMMMMNRSTRSLSSPYYTRSSPHSSNNSTINIMDVKSFNPRTFSLEIRRPPQISDLKRAVSGQDPTVSSVTSKLVTPSLLENDNDLISLQDLVHQLAVDSADEKYHQINITP
;
A
#
# COMPACT_ATOMS: atom_id res chain seq x y z
N MET A 1 -26.25 -30.85 69.90
CA MET A 1 -25.48 -31.36 68.75
C MET A 1 -24.57 -30.26 68.19
N LEU A 2 -23.28 -30.25 68.54
CA LEU A 2 -22.29 -29.37 67.91
C LEU A 2 -22.16 -29.77 66.44
N LYS A 3 -22.65 -28.94 65.50
CA LYS A 3 -22.44 -29.16 64.07
C LYS A 3 -20.94 -29.19 63.80
N LEU A 4 -20.37 -30.37 63.56
CA LEU A 4 -19.00 -30.55 63.10
C LEU A 4 -18.81 -29.75 61.82
N LYS A 5 -18.05 -28.64 61.91
CA LYS A 5 -17.73 -27.82 60.73
C LYS A 5 -16.76 -28.60 59.84
N PRO A 6 -17.03 -28.71 58.52
CA PRO A 6 -16.09 -29.29 57.57
C PRO A 6 -14.71 -28.63 57.62
N LYS A 7 -13.63 -29.40 57.39
CA LYS A 7 -12.23 -28.93 57.50
C LYS A 7 -11.94 -27.64 56.72
N HIS A 8 -12.42 -27.54 55.48
CA HIS A 8 -12.25 -26.34 54.65
C HIS A 8 -12.85 -25.08 55.29
N GLN A 9 -14.03 -25.19 55.91
CA GLN A 9 -14.69 -24.06 56.58
C GLN A 9 -13.89 -23.62 57.81
N ARG A 10 -13.33 -24.58 58.57
CA ARG A 10 -12.50 -24.25 59.73
C ARG A 10 -11.26 -23.47 59.32
N PHE A 11 -10.51 -23.94 58.33
CA PHE A 11 -9.30 -23.26 57.84
C PHE A 11 -9.60 -21.85 57.30
N ILE A 12 -10.70 -21.69 56.55
CA ILE A 12 -11.12 -20.37 56.08
C ILE A 12 -11.44 -19.45 57.25
N LEU A 13 -12.26 -19.90 58.21
CA LEU A 13 -12.67 -19.05 59.34
C LEU A 13 -11.50 -18.67 60.26
N GLN A 14 -10.47 -19.52 60.39
CA GLN A 14 -9.25 -19.21 61.15
C GLN A 14 -8.43 -18.06 60.54
N CYS A 15 -8.59 -17.79 59.25
CA CYS A 15 -7.93 -16.67 58.59
C CYS A 15 -8.51 -15.30 59.00
N TYR A 16 -9.71 -15.24 59.59
CA TYR A 16 -10.39 -13.98 59.90
C TYR A 16 -10.10 -13.50 61.33
N PRO A 17 -9.54 -12.29 61.51
CA PRO A 17 -9.38 -11.71 62.83
C PRO A 17 -10.72 -11.43 63.53
N GLY A 18 -10.71 -11.55 64.86
CA GLY A 18 -11.83 -11.16 65.72
C GLY A 18 -12.14 -9.65 65.66
N GLY A 19 -13.27 -9.25 66.24
CA GLY A 19 -13.68 -7.84 66.34
C GLY A 19 -14.48 -7.30 65.15
N LYS A 20 -14.89 -6.03 65.24
CA LYS A 20 -15.68 -5.31 64.21
C LYS A 20 -14.87 -4.24 63.44
N SER A 21 -13.54 -4.23 63.59
CA SER A 21 -12.67 -3.29 62.86
C SER A 21 -12.86 -3.40 61.35
N THR A 22 -12.77 -2.25 60.66
CA THR A 22 -12.77 -2.13 59.20
C THR A 22 -11.40 -2.45 58.59
N GLU A 23 -10.32 -2.21 59.33
CA GLU A 23 -8.94 -2.50 58.91
C GLU A 23 -8.50 -3.90 59.36
N LYS A 24 -9.00 -4.93 58.68
CA LYS A 24 -8.59 -6.32 58.95
C LYS A 24 -7.72 -6.87 57.83
N LYS A 25 -6.68 -7.59 58.20
CA LYS A 25 -5.86 -8.42 57.31
C LYS A 25 -5.97 -9.89 57.68
N PRO A 26 -5.81 -10.83 56.72
CA PRO A 26 -5.84 -12.25 57.04
C PRO A 26 -4.71 -12.63 58.01
N ASN A 27 -4.98 -13.61 58.89
CA ASN A 27 -3.95 -14.19 59.74
C ASN A 27 -2.93 -14.96 58.87
N ASN A 28 -1.72 -14.41 58.67
CA ASN A 28 -0.73 -14.93 57.70
C ASN A 28 -0.37 -16.43 57.86
N ALA A 29 -0.24 -16.91 59.11
CA ALA A 29 0.06 -18.32 59.37
C ALA A 29 -1.08 -19.25 58.93
N GLU A 30 -2.32 -18.88 59.25
CA GLU A 30 -3.52 -19.64 58.88
C GLU A 30 -3.80 -19.54 57.37
N LEU A 31 -3.54 -18.38 56.77
CA LEU A 31 -3.62 -18.16 55.34
C LEU A 31 -2.64 -19.10 54.59
N SER A 32 -1.39 -19.16 55.03
CA SER A 32 -0.39 -20.07 54.43
C SER A 32 -0.84 -21.53 54.51
N HIS A 33 -1.43 -21.93 55.63
CA HIS A 33 -1.98 -23.26 55.82
C HIS A 33 -3.21 -23.52 54.92
N LEU A 34 -4.11 -22.55 54.75
CA LEU A 34 -5.23 -22.61 53.82
C LEU A 34 -4.76 -22.76 52.37
N LEU A 35 -3.75 -21.97 51.96
CA LEU A 35 -3.16 -22.03 50.63
C LEU A 35 -2.56 -23.43 50.35
N TYR A 36 -1.79 -23.97 51.29
CA TYR A 36 -1.28 -25.34 51.20
C TYR A 36 -2.42 -26.37 51.11
N TYR A 37 -3.47 -26.23 51.93
CA TYR A 37 -4.62 -27.11 51.86
C TYR A 37 -5.31 -27.07 50.49
N ALA A 38 -5.46 -25.88 49.90
CA ALA A 38 -6.11 -25.66 48.62
C ALA A 38 -5.33 -26.24 47.43
N THR A 39 -3.99 -26.14 47.45
CA THR A 39 -3.13 -26.66 46.36
C THR A 39 -3.06 -28.19 46.32
N THR A 40 -3.31 -28.87 47.44
CA THR A 40 -3.15 -30.34 47.49
C THR A 40 -4.12 -31.13 46.61
N ARG A 41 -5.36 -30.65 46.40
CA ARG A 41 -6.37 -31.35 45.57
C ARG A 41 -7.39 -30.37 44.97
N ARG A 42 -7.69 -30.52 43.68
CA ARG A 42 -8.69 -29.74 42.93
C ARG A 42 -10.05 -29.62 43.64
N THR A 43 -10.61 -30.74 44.12
CA THR A 43 -11.91 -30.78 44.82
C THR A 43 -11.94 -29.99 46.15
N LYS A 44 -10.77 -29.75 46.76
CA LYS A 44 -10.69 -28.93 47.98
C LYS A 44 -10.81 -27.45 47.61
N LEU A 45 -10.16 -27.05 46.53
CA LEU A 45 -10.23 -25.69 46.00
C LEU A 45 -11.67 -25.31 45.60
N GLU A 46 -12.42 -26.23 44.97
CA GLU A 46 -13.86 -26.06 44.68
C GLU A 46 -14.67 -25.73 45.94
N LYS A 47 -14.46 -26.50 47.01
CA LYS A 47 -15.15 -26.29 48.29
C LYS A 47 -14.73 -25.00 48.98
N VAL A 48 -13.47 -24.60 48.82
CA VAL A 48 -12.95 -23.32 49.34
C VAL A 48 -13.62 -22.17 48.61
N GLY A 49 -13.59 -22.15 47.27
CA GLY A 49 -14.24 -21.12 46.45
C GLY A 49 -15.73 -20.96 46.76
N GLY A 50 -16.48 -22.07 46.76
CA GLY A 50 -17.92 -22.05 47.05
C GLY A 50 -18.28 -21.63 48.48
N PHE A 51 -17.41 -21.87 49.47
CA PHE A 51 -17.63 -21.37 50.84
C PHE A 51 -17.30 -19.88 50.96
N LEU A 52 -16.22 -19.42 50.33
CA LEU A 52 -15.85 -17.99 50.30
C LEU A 52 -16.97 -17.17 49.65
N GLU A 53 -17.55 -17.63 48.54
CA GLU A 53 -18.67 -16.94 47.89
C GLU A 53 -19.88 -16.78 48.82
N LYS A 54 -20.33 -17.88 49.46
CA LYS A 54 -21.45 -17.84 50.42
C LYS A 54 -21.16 -16.94 51.62
N LYS A 55 -19.89 -16.85 52.03
CA LYS A 55 -19.46 -15.99 53.12
C LYS A 55 -19.45 -14.53 52.69
N THR A 56 -18.94 -14.20 51.50
CA THR A 56 -18.98 -12.86 50.92
C THR A 56 -20.40 -12.32 50.88
N VAL A 57 -21.37 -13.09 50.36
CA VAL A 57 -22.78 -12.65 50.31
C VAL A 57 -23.30 -12.24 51.70
N LYS A 58 -22.96 -13.01 52.74
CA LYS A 58 -23.35 -12.70 54.12
C LYS A 58 -22.62 -11.47 54.66
N ASP A 59 -21.31 -11.38 54.46
CA ASP A 59 -20.52 -10.27 55.01
C ASP A 59 -20.84 -8.95 54.29
N VAL A 60 -21.10 -8.98 52.98
CA VAL A 60 -21.64 -7.84 52.20
C VAL A 60 -23.03 -7.44 52.70
N GLY A 61 -23.96 -8.39 52.85
CA GLY A 61 -25.32 -8.10 53.32
C GLY A 61 -25.41 -7.55 54.75
N HIS A 62 -24.36 -7.73 55.56
CA HIS A 62 -24.24 -7.13 56.91
C HIS A 62 -23.24 -5.98 56.96
N SER A 63 -22.76 -5.48 55.81
CA SER A 63 -21.77 -4.40 55.69
C SER A 63 -20.52 -4.60 56.55
N ARG A 64 -20.03 -5.85 56.65
CA ARG A 64 -18.84 -6.21 57.43
C ARG A 64 -17.57 -5.97 56.60
N ILE A 65 -17.26 -4.71 56.34
CA ILE A 65 -16.17 -4.26 55.45
C ILE A 65 -14.86 -5.00 55.73
N GLY A 66 -14.39 -5.04 56.98
CA GLY A 66 -13.13 -5.72 57.32
C GLY A 66 -13.12 -7.22 56.98
N ASN A 67 -14.26 -7.92 57.11
CA ASN A 67 -14.33 -9.32 56.68
C ASN A 67 -14.33 -9.45 55.15
N VAL A 68 -14.91 -8.49 54.44
CA VAL A 68 -14.88 -8.45 52.97
C VAL A 68 -13.45 -8.26 52.49
N LEU A 69 -12.69 -7.32 53.06
CA LEU A 69 -11.26 -7.11 52.74
C LEU A 69 -10.43 -8.38 52.93
N VAL A 70 -10.56 -9.06 54.07
CA VAL A 70 -9.89 -10.35 54.32
C VAL A 70 -10.25 -11.39 53.27
N THR A 71 -11.51 -11.42 52.81
CA THR A 71 -11.96 -12.36 51.79
C THR A 71 -11.31 -12.07 50.43
N LEU A 72 -11.21 -10.80 50.05
CA LEU A 72 -10.53 -10.36 48.83
C LEU A 72 -9.04 -10.72 48.86
N ASP A 73 -8.36 -10.50 50.00
CA ASP A 73 -6.95 -10.86 50.17
C ASP A 73 -6.71 -12.38 50.07
N ILE A 74 -7.55 -13.19 50.73
CA ILE A 74 -7.49 -14.66 50.63
C ILE A 74 -7.65 -15.10 49.18
N LEU A 75 -8.65 -14.57 48.48
CA LEU A 75 -8.91 -14.91 47.07
C LEU A 75 -7.76 -14.48 46.17
N ASN A 76 -7.17 -13.30 46.40
CA ASN A 76 -6.06 -12.81 45.60
C ASN A 76 -4.86 -13.77 45.68
N GLN A 77 -4.53 -14.21 46.90
CA GLN A 77 -3.48 -15.21 47.11
C GLN A 77 -3.83 -16.58 46.51
N LEU A 78 -5.10 -16.99 46.54
CA LEU A 78 -5.55 -18.23 45.88
C LEU A 78 -5.41 -18.15 44.36
N VAL A 79 -5.80 -17.03 43.74
CA VAL A 79 -5.66 -16.79 42.29
C VAL A 79 -4.20 -16.89 41.86
N ILE A 80 -3.31 -16.24 42.61
CA ILE A 80 -1.87 -16.26 42.32
C ILE A 80 -1.27 -17.65 42.53
N ARG A 81 -1.58 -18.31 43.66
CA ARG A 81 -0.93 -19.57 44.04
C ARG A 81 -1.50 -20.80 43.34
N CYS A 82 -2.75 -20.71 42.86
CA CYS A 82 -3.49 -21.81 42.23
C CYS A 82 -3.87 -21.50 40.77
N SER A 83 -3.09 -20.67 40.07
CA SER A 83 -3.37 -20.23 38.69
C SER A 83 -3.60 -21.39 37.71
N ASP A 84 -2.84 -22.48 37.83
CA ASP A 84 -3.01 -23.70 37.02
C ASP A 84 -4.41 -24.34 37.14
N ASN A 85 -5.07 -24.13 38.28
CA ASN A 85 -6.40 -24.65 38.57
C ASN A 85 -7.46 -23.53 38.66
N LEU A 86 -7.21 -22.36 38.07
CA LEU A 86 -8.11 -21.21 38.17
C LEU A 86 -9.51 -21.47 37.59
N SER A 87 -9.60 -22.30 36.54
CA SER A 87 -10.89 -22.72 35.93
C SER A 87 -11.90 -23.32 36.92
N VAL A 88 -11.41 -23.80 38.06
CA VAL A 88 -12.19 -24.48 39.09
C VAL A 88 -13.02 -23.52 39.94
N PHE A 89 -12.51 -22.31 40.13
CA PHE A 89 -13.11 -21.32 41.02
C PHE A 89 -13.22 -19.93 40.39
N ALA A 90 -12.96 -19.81 39.09
CA ALA A 90 -13.07 -18.56 38.33
C ALA A 90 -14.48 -17.95 38.44
N ASP A 91 -15.53 -18.76 38.35
CA ASP A 91 -16.91 -18.27 38.52
C ASP A 91 -17.16 -17.74 39.94
N ASN A 92 -16.60 -18.40 40.96
CA ASN A 92 -16.69 -17.91 42.34
C ASN A 92 -15.99 -16.56 42.48
N VAL A 93 -14.83 -16.36 41.84
CA VAL A 93 -14.12 -15.05 41.84
C VAL A 93 -14.99 -13.97 41.20
N ILE A 94 -15.56 -14.23 40.01
CA ILE A 94 -16.43 -13.27 39.31
C ILE A 94 -17.66 -12.92 40.15
N ASN A 95 -18.31 -13.91 40.76
CA ASN A 95 -19.49 -13.69 41.61
C ASN A 95 -19.13 -12.91 42.88
N ILE A 96 -17.96 -13.17 43.47
CA ILE A 96 -17.48 -12.44 44.66
C ILE A 96 -17.20 -10.98 44.32
N LEU A 97 -16.46 -10.70 43.24
CA LEU A 97 -16.19 -9.33 42.78
C LEU A 97 -17.50 -8.59 42.45
N THR A 98 -18.46 -9.28 41.81
CA THR A 98 -19.79 -8.73 41.52
C THR A 98 -20.57 -8.42 42.79
N ASN A 99 -20.54 -9.26 43.82
CA ASN A 99 -21.21 -8.96 45.09
C ASN A 99 -20.52 -7.80 45.83
N VAL A 100 -19.20 -7.74 45.79
CA VAL A 100 -18.42 -6.68 46.46
C VAL A 100 -18.63 -5.32 45.79
N SER A 101 -18.94 -5.29 44.49
CA SER A 101 -19.27 -4.08 43.73
C SER A 101 -20.42 -3.25 44.34
N THR A 102 -21.31 -3.87 45.12
CA THR A 102 -22.48 -3.20 45.70
C THR A 102 -22.17 -2.35 46.94
N LEU A 103 -20.98 -2.50 47.54
CA LEU A 103 -20.63 -1.80 48.79
C LEU A 103 -20.19 -0.34 48.59
N HIS A 104 -19.97 0.11 47.35
CA HIS A 104 -19.62 1.50 46.96
C HIS A 104 -18.57 2.21 47.86
N ASP A 105 -17.71 1.45 48.54
CA ASP A 105 -16.65 1.94 49.42
C ASP A 105 -15.30 1.90 48.67
N LEU A 106 -14.56 3.01 48.70
CA LEU A 106 -13.32 3.15 47.91
C LEU A 106 -12.27 2.11 48.30
N THR A 107 -12.01 1.92 49.59
CA THR A 107 -11.02 0.96 50.08
C THR A 107 -11.38 -0.47 49.66
N VAL A 108 -12.67 -0.81 49.71
CA VAL A 108 -13.15 -2.11 49.21
C VAL A 108 -12.94 -2.23 47.70
N GLN A 109 -13.22 -1.19 46.92
CA GLN A 109 -13.03 -1.23 45.46
C GLN A 109 -11.55 -1.29 45.05
N GLU A 110 -10.65 -0.67 45.81
CA GLU A 110 -9.20 -0.80 45.60
C GLU A 110 -8.71 -2.25 45.81
N HIS A 111 -9.10 -2.90 46.90
CA HIS A 111 -8.76 -4.31 47.15
C HIS A 111 -9.43 -5.24 46.14
N SER A 112 -10.67 -4.90 45.75
CA SER A 112 -11.42 -5.61 44.73
C SER A 112 -10.71 -5.54 43.37
N PHE A 113 -10.17 -4.37 43.02
CA PHE A 113 -9.36 -4.19 41.82
C PHE A 113 -8.03 -4.96 41.86
N ILE A 114 -7.35 -5.03 43.02
CA ILE A 114 -6.14 -5.87 43.16
C ILE A 114 -6.45 -7.32 42.82
N LEU A 115 -7.55 -7.87 43.35
CA LEU A 115 -8.02 -9.22 43.00
C LEU A 115 -8.39 -9.33 41.52
N PHE A 116 -9.13 -8.35 40.97
CA PHE A 116 -9.51 -8.33 39.55
C PHE A 116 -8.28 -8.32 38.63
N LYS A 117 -7.25 -7.54 38.98
CA LYS A 117 -5.97 -7.48 38.25
C LYS A 117 -5.29 -8.84 38.25
N SER A 118 -5.04 -9.42 39.42
CA SER A 118 -4.40 -10.75 39.52
C SER A 118 -5.22 -11.81 38.79
N PHE A 119 -6.55 -11.71 38.82
CA PHE A 119 -7.43 -12.59 38.07
C PHE A 119 -7.21 -12.44 36.55
N CYS A 120 -7.25 -11.24 36.00
CA CYS A 120 -7.03 -11.01 34.57
C CYS A 120 -5.65 -11.49 34.08
N GLU A 121 -4.61 -11.30 34.90
CA GLU A 121 -3.23 -11.71 34.59
C GLU A 121 -3.05 -13.23 34.57
N ASN A 122 -3.86 -13.99 35.33
CA ASN A 122 -3.74 -15.45 35.46
C ASN A 122 -4.85 -16.25 34.75
N VAL A 123 -5.89 -15.58 34.27
CA VAL A 123 -6.98 -16.20 33.52
C VAL A 123 -6.48 -16.68 32.16
N THR A 124 -7.07 -17.77 31.70
CA THR A 124 -6.88 -18.27 30.33
C THR A 124 -8.24 -18.55 29.70
N VAL A 125 -8.27 -18.77 28.39
CA VAL A 125 -9.47 -19.21 27.67
C VAL A 125 -10.13 -20.44 28.32
N LYS A 126 -9.32 -21.34 28.91
CA LYS A 126 -9.80 -22.54 29.63
C LYS A 126 -10.58 -22.21 30.90
N SER A 127 -10.30 -21.06 31.52
CA SER A 127 -11.00 -20.61 32.73
C SER A 127 -12.47 -20.26 32.49
N PHE A 128 -12.87 -20.09 31.23
CA PHE A 128 -14.25 -19.77 30.81
C PHE A 128 -14.96 -20.92 30.10
N THR A 129 -14.50 -22.16 30.28
CA THR A 129 -14.99 -23.33 29.54
C THR A 129 -16.50 -23.56 29.71
N GLY A 130 -17.24 -23.55 28.59
CA GLY A 130 -18.57 -24.17 28.45
C GLY A 130 -19.81 -23.30 28.71
N GLU A 131 -19.72 -22.18 29.42
CA GLU A 131 -20.90 -21.36 29.76
C GLU A 131 -20.79 -19.91 29.27
N LYS A 132 -21.56 -19.57 28.23
CA LYS A 132 -21.77 -18.18 27.76
C LYS A 132 -22.12 -17.22 28.91
N LYS A 133 -22.80 -17.72 29.94
CA LYS A 133 -23.18 -16.99 31.15
C LYS A 133 -21.98 -16.45 31.94
N ILE A 134 -20.88 -17.20 32.06
CA ILE A 134 -19.68 -16.74 32.79
C ILE A 134 -19.02 -15.59 32.03
N ILE A 135 -18.91 -15.71 30.70
CA ILE A 135 -18.38 -14.64 29.84
C ILE A 135 -19.25 -13.39 29.93
N ASP A 136 -20.58 -13.53 29.91
CA ASP A 136 -21.51 -12.41 30.07
C ASP A 136 -21.35 -11.71 31.43
N ARG A 137 -21.19 -12.48 32.52
CA ARG A 137 -20.91 -11.92 33.85
C ARG A 137 -19.57 -11.20 33.90
N PHE A 138 -18.52 -11.78 33.31
CA PHE A 138 -17.21 -11.16 33.24
C PHE A 138 -17.24 -9.86 32.43
N ASN A 139 -17.90 -9.84 31.27
CA ASN A 139 -18.09 -8.62 30.47
C ASN A 139 -18.84 -7.53 31.24
N LYS A 140 -19.87 -7.89 32.03
CA LYS A 140 -20.57 -6.94 32.92
C LYS A 140 -19.65 -6.41 34.02
N LEU A 141 -18.81 -7.26 34.60
CA LEU A 141 -17.84 -6.88 35.62
C LEU A 141 -16.79 -5.90 35.05
N CYS A 142 -16.25 -6.17 33.87
CA CYS A 142 -15.35 -5.24 33.17
C CYS A 142 -16.01 -3.88 32.92
N ASN A 143 -17.26 -3.86 32.45
CA ASN A 143 -18.00 -2.61 32.27
C ASN A 143 -18.18 -1.84 33.60
N TYR A 144 -18.53 -2.54 34.68
CA TYR A 144 -18.68 -1.93 35.99
C TYR A 144 -17.40 -1.21 36.44
N TYR A 145 -16.23 -1.87 36.34
CA TYR A 145 -14.97 -1.25 36.75
C TYR A 145 -14.57 -0.04 35.90
N ILE A 146 -14.89 -0.04 34.59
CA ILE A 146 -14.65 1.12 33.71
C ILE A 146 -15.58 2.28 34.07
N GLU A 147 -16.82 2.00 34.48
CA GLU A 147 -17.84 3.01 34.79
C GLU A 147 -17.81 3.52 36.24
N GLN A 148 -16.86 3.07 37.07
CA GLN A 148 -16.82 3.44 38.48
C GLN A 148 -16.76 4.95 38.72
N GLN A 149 -16.00 5.69 37.90
CA GLN A 149 -15.97 7.14 38.01
C GLN A 149 -17.35 7.78 37.76
N GLU A 150 -18.09 7.32 36.74
CA GLU A 150 -19.41 7.87 36.43
C GLU A 150 -20.44 7.54 37.53
N LEU A 151 -20.32 6.36 38.12
CA LEU A 151 -21.15 5.94 39.25
C LEU A 151 -20.83 6.77 40.50
N ALA A 152 -19.55 7.04 40.77
CA ALA A 152 -19.12 7.87 41.91
C ALA A 152 -19.58 9.33 41.77
N THR A 153 -19.56 9.90 40.56
CA THR A 153 -20.11 11.23 40.29
C THR A 153 -21.62 11.28 40.55
N LYS A 154 -22.37 10.23 40.16
CA LYS A 154 -23.83 10.14 40.44
C LYS A 154 -24.13 10.00 41.93
N SER A 155 -23.24 9.38 42.71
CA SER A 155 -23.39 9.22 44.16
C SER A 155 -22.77 10.35 44.98
N HIS A 156 -22.27 11.42 44.35
CA HIS A 156 -21.60 12.55 45.01
C HIS A 156 -20.39 12.15 45.88
N THR A 157 -19.67 11.09 45.50
CA THR A 157 -18.47 10.58 46.19
C THR A 157 -17.21 10.81 45.36
N GLU A 158 -17.01 12.03 44.88
CA GLU A 158 -15.93 12.36 43.94
C GLU A 158 -14.56 12.30 44.62
N SER A 159 -13.71 11.39 44.15
CA SER A 159 -12.26 11.37 44.39
C SER A 159 -11.56 11.09 43.05
N SER A 160 -10.37 11.64 42.86
CA SER A 160 -9.49 11.29 41.73
C SER A 160 -9.18 9.79 41.69
N ASP A 161 -9.26 9.11 42.84
CA ASP A 161 -8.93 7.69 42.99
C ASP A 161 -9.88 6.79 42.20
N TRP A 162 -11.17 7.15 42.12
CA TRP A 162 -12.16 6.43 41.31
C TRP A 162 -11.83 6.48 39.82
N LEU A 163 -11.34 7.62 39.34
CA LEU A 163 -10.89 7.79 37.96
C LEU A 163 -9.62 6.98 37.72
N ILE A 164 -8.65 7.04 38.65
CA ILE A 164 -7.42 6.24 38.57
C ILE A 164 -7.76 4.74 38.52
N LEU A 165 -8.73 4.28 39.30
CA LEU A 165 -9.18 2.88 39.30
C LEU A 165 -9.81 2.47 37.97
N SER A 166 -10.66 3.34 37.41
CA SER A 166 -11.29 3.13 36.09
C SER A 166 -10.25 3.08 34.96
N LEU A 167 -9.24 3.95 35.01
CA LEU A 167 -8.15 3.98 34.02
C LEU A 167 -7.20 2.77 34.18
N LYS A 168 -6.80 2.41 35.41
CA LYS A 168 -6.01 1.20 35.68
C LYS A 168 -6.74 -0.07 35.19
N THR A 169 -8.08 -0.09 35.28
CA THR A 169 -8.90 -1.16 34.70
C THR A 169 -8.76 -1.21 33.18
N CYS A 170 -8.85 -0.08 32.50
CA CYS A 170 -8.65 0.02 31.06
C CYS A 170 -7.27 -0.52 30.65
N GLU A 171 -6.22 -0.18 31.39
CA GLU A 171 -4.86 -0.67 31.18
C GLU A 171 -4.76 -2.20 31.30
N ILE A 172 -5.31 -2.78 32.38
CA ILE A 172 -5.26 -4.23 32.63
C ILE A 172 -6.06 -5.01 31.59
N ILE A 173 -7.25 -4.53 31.20
CA ILE A 173 -8.05 -5.16 30.14
C ILE A 173 -7.28 -5.20 28.82
N ALA A 174 -6.60 -4.11 28.47
CA ALA A 174 -5.78 -4.05 27.26
C ALA A 174 -4.59 -5.01 27.31
N LYS A 175 -3.85 -5.03 28.42
CA LYS A 175 -2.70 -5.94 28.62
C LYS A 175 -3.11 -7.41 28.59
N CYS A 176 -4.26 -7.74 29.17
CA CYS A 176 -4.73 -9.12 29.31
C CYS A 176 -5.70 -9.55 28.19
N TYR A 177 -5.88 -8.76 27.13
CA TYR A 177 -6.88 -9.04 26.08
C TYR A 177 -6.75 -10.45 25.51
N GLY A 178 -5.52 -10.92 25.26
CA GLY A 178 -5.24 -12.25 24.71
C GLY A 178 -5.65 -13.41 25.62
N ASN A 179 -5.88 -13.16 26.90
CA ASN A 179 -6.33 -14.16 27.87
C ASN A 179 -7.84 -14.41 27.80
N PHE A 180 -8.60 -13.47 27.22
CA PHE A 180 -10.06 -13.50 27.22
C PHE A 180 -10.61 -14.22 25.97
N PRO A 181 -11.63 -15.08 26.10
CA PRO A 181 -12.20 -15.83 24.97
C PRO A 181 -13.03 -14.95 24.02
N SER A 182 -13.70 -13.91 24.53
CA SER A 182 -14.60 -13.04 23.75
C SER A 182 -14.99 -11.80 24.57
N LEU A 183 -14.05 -10.84 24.67
CA LEU A 183 -14.36 -9.53 25.24
C LEU A 183 -15.27 -8.75 24.28
N ASP A 184 -16.36 -8.20 24.81
CA ASP A 184 -17.28 -7.39 24.01
C ASP A 184 -16.56 -6.14 23.46
N LYS A 185 -16.66 -5.90 22.14
CA LYS A 185 -16.07 -4.73 21.47
C LYS A 185 -16.52 -3.40 22.10
N ARG A 186 -17.72 -3.36 22.69
CA ARG A 186 -18.26 -2.20 23.40
C ARG A 186 -17.41 -1.82 24.62
N ILE A 187 -16.75 -2.80 25.26
CA ILE A 187 -15.85 -2.54 26.40
C ILE A 187 -14.60 -1.79 25.91
N ILE A 188 -14.06 -2.18 24.76
CA ILE A 188 -12.91 -1.50 24.14
C ILE A 188 -13.29 -0.06 23.78
N ALA A 189 -14.46 0.14 23.16
CA ALA A 189 -14.95 1.46 22.80
C ALA A 189 -15.16 2.36 24.03
N LYS A 190 -15.78 1.84 25.10
CA LYS A 190 -15.95 2.58 26.36
C LYS A 190 -14.62 2.93 27.02
N SER A 191 -13.70 1.95 27.08
CA SER A 191 -12.36 2.14 27.61
C SER A 191 -11.63 3.27 26.88
N MET A 192 -11.62 3.22 25.54
CA MET A 192 -10.98 4.23 24.71
C MET A 192 -11.63 5.61 24.87
N ASN A 193 -12.96 5.69 24.91
CA ASN A 193 -13.67 6.95 25.14
C ASN A 193 -13.33 7.59 26.49
N LEU A 194 -13.27 6.79 27.57
CA LEU A 194 -12.88 7.26 28.89
C LEU A 194 -11.46 7.84 28.84
N ILE A 195 -10.51 7.07 28.31
CA ILE A 195 -9.10 7.49 28.20
C ILE A 195 -8.98 8.81 27.41
N LEU A 196 -9.56 8.86 26.20
CA LEU A 196 -9.46 10.04 25.33
C LEU A 196 -10.17 11.26 25.91
N SER A 197 -11.29 11.09 26.61
CA SER A 197 -12.00 12.20 27.28
C SER A 197 -11.19 12.86 28.40
N LYS A 198 -10.19 12.16 28.93
CA LYS A 198 -9.30 12.64 30.00
C LYS A 198 -7.89 12.97 29.51
N LEU A 199 -7.64 12.89 28.20
CA LEU A 199 -6.36 13.24 27.61
C LEU A 199 -6.26 14.77 27.46
N SER A 200 -5.42 15.40 28.28
CA SER A 200 -5.23 16.87 28.35
C SER A 200 -4.08 17.42 27.50
N LEU A 201 -3.29 16.55 26.87
CA LEU A 201 -2.08 16.97 26.15
C LEU A 201 -2.41 17.80 24.90
N ASN A 202 -1.60 18.84 24.66
CA ASN A 202 -1.65 19.59 23.40
C ASN A 202 -0.88 18.87 22.27
N GLU A 203 -1.00 19.39 21.04
CA GLU A 203 -0.38 18.82 19.84
C GLU A 203 1.15 18.61 19.97
N HIS A 204 1.89 19.63 20.40
CA HIS A 204 3.36 19.55 20.55
C HIS A 204 3.77 18.53 21.61
N GLN A 205 3.01 18.44 22.71
CA GLN A 205 3.24 17.45 23.75
C GLN A 205 3.03 16.03 23.23
N LEU A 206 1.98 15.78 22.44
CA LEU A 206 1.74 14.48 21.80
C LEU A 206 2.89 14.09 20.86
N LEU A 207 3.35 15.01 20.00
CA LEU A 207 4.46 14.76 19.09
C LEU A 207 5.78 14.49 19.84
N ASN A 208 6.03 15.18 20.96
CA ASN A 208 7.21 14.91 21.79
C ASN A 208 7.20 13.50 22.42
N ARG A 209 6.01 12.96 22.70
CA ARG A 209 5.84 11.57 23.19
C ARG A 209 6.06 10.50 22.11
N THR A 210 6.04 10.90 20.83
CA THR A 210 6.41 10.04 19.69
C THR A 210 7.93 9.78 19.66
N LYS A 211 8.72 10.77 20.09
CA LYS A 211 10.20 10.74 20.08
C LYS A 211 10.82 10.14 21.33
N THR A 212 10.08 10.14 22.44
CA THR A 212 10.58 9.68 23.74
C THR A 212 9.98 8.31 24.06
N ASN A 213 10.84 7.30 24.25
CA ASN A 213 10.42 6.07 24.89
C ASN A 213 9.98 6.44 26.30
N VAL A 214 8.67 6.37 26.59
CA VAL A 214 8.15 6.51 27.95
C VAL A 214 8.71 5.32 28.75
N SER A 215 9.89 5.52 29.34
CA SER A 215 10.67 4.56 30.13
C SER A 215 11.21 5.21 31.41
N HIS A 216 10.46 6.17 31.96
CA HIS A 216 10.63 6.54 33.36
C HIS A 216 9.42 6.06 34.15
N GLU A 217 9.70 5.22 35.14
CA GLU A 217 8.80 4.93 36.25
C GLU A 217 8.53 6.27 36.96
N ILE A 218 7.37 6.85 36.67
CA ILE A 218 6.89 8.07 37.32
C ILE A 218 5.63 7.69 38.12
N ASN A 219 5.38 8.52 39.12
CA ASN A 219 4.45 8.36 40.22
C ASN A 219 3.07 7.82 39.78
N THR A 220 2.66 6.64 40.28
CA THR A 220 1.42 5.93 39.89
C THR A 220 0.11 6.64 40.26
N ASP A 221 0.21 7.79 40.90
CA ASP A 221 -0.91 8.57 41.44
C ASP A 221 -1.24 9.80 40.59
N ASN A 222 -0.44 10.09 39.54
CA ASN A 222 -0.78 11.14 38.58
C ASN A 222 -1.77 10.63 37.52
N VAL A 223 -2.98 11.21 37.50
CA VAL A 223 -4.05 10.87 36.54
C VAL A 223 -3.55 10.90 35.09
N GLU A 224 -2.81 11.93 34.69
CA GLU A 224 -2.34 12.08 33.30
C GLU A 224 -1.38 10.95 32.90
N GLU A 225 -0.53 10.50 33.82
CA GLU A 225 0.36 9.38 33.57
C GLU A 225 -0.40 8.06 33.43
N VAL A 226 -1.43 7.85 34.26
CA VAL A 226 -2.29 6.65 34.17
C VAL A 226 -3.09 6.67 32.85
N VAL A 227 -3.58 7.82 32.39
CA VAL A 227 -4.20 7.97 31.06
C VAL A 227 -3.24 7.51 29.96
N LEU A 228 -1.98 7.98 29.98
CA LEU A 228 -1.00 7.62 28.97
C LEU A 228 -0.60 6.14 29.02
N LYS A 229 -0.41 5.57 30.22
CA LYS A 229 -0.14 4.12 30.40
C LYS A 229 -1.29 3.29 29.84
N SER A 230 -2.53 3.68 30.14
CA SER A 230 -3.75 3.02 29.65
C SER A 230 -3.87 3.09 28.13
N LEU A 231 -3.61 4.27 27.55
CA LEU A 231 -3.64 4.48 26.10
C LEU A 231 -2.56 3.67 25.39
N LYS A 232 -1.33 3.69 25.92
CA LYS A 232 -0.20 2.92 25.38
C LYS A 232 -0.48 1.42 25.42
N ALA A 233 -1.12 0.90 26.47
CA ALA A 233 -1.49 -0.52 26.53
C ALA A 233 -2.45 -0.95 25.40
N HIS A 234 -3.28 -0.03 24.88
CA HIS A 234 -4.20 -0.33 23.77
C HIS A 234 -3.53 -0.50 22.42
N PHE A 235 -2.37 0.13 22.22
CA PHE A 235 -1.64 0.15 20.95
C PHE A 235 -0.37 -0.70 20.99
N ASN A 236 0.29 -0.80 22.15
CA ASN A 236 1.41 -1.72 22.38
C ASN A 236 0.90 -3.15 22.64
N THR A 237 0.25 -3.73 21.63
CA THR A 237 -0.37 -5.05 21.66
C THR A 237 0.07 -5.88 20.46
N THR A 238 0.10 -7.21 20.62
CA THR A 238 0.33 -8.15 19.52
C THR A 238 -0.98 -8.62 18.88
N SER A 239 -2.13 -8.27 19.46
CA SER A 239 -3.45 -8.68 18.96
C SER A 239 -3.93 -7.74 17.85
N THR A 240 -4.02 -8.27 16.63
CA THR A 240 -4.52 -7.53 15.45
C THR A 240 -5.98 -7.12 15.62
N THR A 241 -6.81 -8.01 16.16
CA THR A 241 -8.24 -7.74 16.39
C THR A 241 -8.44 -6.64 17.42
N PHE A 242 -7.67 -6.65 18.52
CA PHE A 242 -7.74 -5.63 19.54
C PHE A 242 -7.27 -4.28 19.01
N LEU A 243 -6.12 -4.24 18.33
CA LEU A 243 -5.59 -3.03 17.70
C LEU A 243 -6.58 -2.43 16.69
N THR A 244 -7.24 -3.27 15.88
CA THR A 244 -8.30 -2.80 14.97
C THR A 244 -9.47 -2.17 15.72
N GLN A 245 -9.98 -2.80 16.78
CA GLN A 245 -11.10 -2.21 17.55
C GLN A 245 -10.69 -0.93 18.29
N SER A 246 -9.49 -0.89 18.87
CA SER A 246 -8.92 0.31 19.49
C SER A 246 -8.81 1.46 18.49
N THR A 247 -8.27 1.19 17.30
CA THR A 247 -8.13 2.19 16.23
C THR A 247 -9.49 2.71 15.77
N LYS A 248 -10.47 1.82 15.56
CA LYS A 248 -11.84 2.22 15.20
C LYS A 248 -12.49 3.09 16.29
N SER A 249 -12.27 2.76 17.55
CA SER A 249 -12.80 3.54 18.68
C SER A 249 -12.19 4.94 18.73
N VAL A 250 -10.88 5.08 18.46
CA VAL A 250 -10.21 6.39 18.33
C VAL A 250 -10.82 7.19 17.18
N ALA A 251 -11.00 6.55 16.02
CA ALA A 251 -11.58 7.22 14.86
C ALA A 251 -13.03 7.68 15.10
N GLU A 252 -13.87 6.83 15.73
CA GLU A 252 -15.23 7.21 16.12
C GLU A 252 -15.25 8.37 17.12
N PHE A 253 -14.30 8.40 18.07
CA PHE A 253 -14.14 9.52 18.99
C PHE A 253 -13.82 10.82 18.25
N ILE A 254 -12.86 10.79 17.30
CA ILE A 254 -12.50 11.95 16.48
C ILE A 254 -13.71 12.43 15.66
N LEU A 255 -14.43 11.52 15.02
CA LEU A 255 -15.59 11.86 14.19
C LEU A 255 -16.73 12.51 14.98
N ARG A 256 -16.92 12.12 16.25
CA ARG A 256 -17.94 12.73 17.14
C ARG A 256 -17.46 14.01 17.83
N SER A 257 -16.17 14.32 17.74
CA SER A 257 -15.56 15.44 18.44
C SER A 257 -15.70 16.77 17.69
N LYS A 258 -15.47 17.88 18.41
CA LYS A 258 -15.50 19.24 17.85
C LYS A 258 -14.39 19.44 16.80
N PRO A 259 -14.53 20.41 15.86
CA PRO A 259 -13.52 20.69 14.84
C PRO A 259 -12.09 20.94 15.38
N SER A 260 -11.95 21.49 16.59
CA SER A 260 -10.64 21.69 17.23
C SER A 260 -9.89 20.39 17.49
N ILE A 261 -10.61 19.32 17.85
CA ILE A 261 -10.07 17.97 18.06
C ILE A 261 -9.84 17.29 16.71
N GLN A 262 -10.78 17.46 15.77
CA GLN A 262 -10.63 16.98 14.39
C GLN A 262 -9.50 17.66 13.63
N GLY A 263 -8.89 18.72 14.15
CA GLY A 263 -7.76 19.42 13.56
C GLY A 263 -6.41 18.71 13.78
N PRO A 264 -5.30 19.48 13.82
CA PRO A 264 -3.92 18.98 13.97
C PRO A 264 -3.69 18.07 15.18
N TRP A 265 -4.42 18.30 16.27
CA TRP A 265 -4.34 17.49 17.48
C TRP A 265 -4.60 16.00 17.22
N SER A 266 -5.63 15.67 16.44
CA SER A 266 -5.92 14.27 16.09
C SER A 266 -4.88 13.65 15.16
N ASN A 267 -4.19 14.46 14.34
CA ASN A 267 -3.08 13.99 13.52
C ASN A 267 -1.91 13.58 14.42
N ALA A 268 -1.52 14.45 15.36
CA ALA A 268 -0.48 14.17 16.34
C ALA A 268 -0.82 12.97 17.23
N LEU A 269 -2.10 12.83 17.62
CA LEU A 269 -2.58 11.66 18.35
C LEU A 269 -2.37 10.37 17.53
N LEU A 270 -2.86 10.32 16.28
CA LEU A 270 -2.73 9.12 15.44
C LEU A 270 -1.26 8.77 15.15
N GLU A 271 -0.40 9.78 14.94
CA GLU A 271 1.04 9.59 14.80
C GLU A 271 1.65 8.93 16.07
N MET A 272 1.36 9.50 17.24
CA MET A 272 1.81 8.96 18.52
C MET A 272 1.34 7.51 18.74
N LEU A 273 0.05 7.23 18.53
CA LEU A 273 -0.52 5.89 18.72
C LEU A 273 0.08 4.86 17.75
N THR A 274 0.31 5.27 16.50
CA THR A 274 0.96 4.40 15.50
C THR A 274 2.42 4.15 15.88
N SER A 275 3.12 5.14 16.44
CA SER A 275 4.51 4.96 16.90
C SER A 275 4.64 3.96 18.06
N TRP A 276 3.66 3.95 18.97
CA TRP A 276 3.57 3.01 20.09
C TRP A 276 3.14 1.60 19.68
N THR A 277 2.56 1.46 18.50
CA THR A 277 2.22 0.16 17.94
C THR A 277 3.50 -0.58 17.53
N PRO A 278 3.62 -1.90 17.82
CA PRO A 278 4.76 -2.69 17.38
C PRO A 278 4.98 -2.52 15.88
N VAL A 279 6.24 -2.33 15.46
CA VAL A 279 6.60 -1.95 14.07
C VAL A 279 5.92 -2.83 13.02
N GLN A 280 5.86 -4.14 13.28
CA GLN A 280 5.27 -5.14 12.40
C GLN A 280 3.75 -5.01 12.21
N LEU A 281 3.06 -4.30 13.09
CA LEU A 281 1.58 -4.19 13.11
C LEU A 281 1.09 -2.78 12.78
N ARG A 282 1.98 -1.80 12.54
CA ARG A 282 1.60 -0.40 12.31
C ARG A 282 0.66 -0.20 11.12
N PHE A 283 0.82 -0.99 10.06
CA PHE A 283 -0.06 -0.95 8.88
C PHE A 283 -1.54 -1.29 9.21
N ILE A 284 -1.80 -1.97 10.34
CA ILE A 284 -3.16 -2.28 10.80
C ILE A 284 -3.89 -1.01 11.23
N VAL A 285 -3.19 -0.01 11.76
CA VAL A 285 -3.81 1.28 12.11
C VAL A 285 -4.41 1.92 10.85
N LEU A 286 -3.60 2.05 9.80
CA LEU A 286 -4.05 2.56 8.49
C LEU A 286 -5.20 1.71 7.92
N SER A 287 -5.05 0.38 7.90
CA SER A 287 -6.08 -0.53 7.37
C SER A 287 -7.39 -0.42 8.14
N SER A 288 -7.31 -0.20 9.45
CA SER A 288 -8.48 -0.04 10.32
C SER A 288 -9.21 1.27 10.04
N LEU A 289 -8.48 2.37 9.82
CA LEU A 289 -9.03 3.66 9.39
C LEU A 289 -9.71 3.55 8.02
N MET A 290 -9.07 2.88 7.06
CA MET A 290 -9.65 2.64 5.73
C MET A 290 -10.93 1.79 5.79
N SER A 291 -10.98 0.81 6.69
CA SER A 291 -12.14 -0.10 6.81
C SER A 291 -13.43 0.54 7.33
N ILE A 292 -13.37 1.79 7.79
CA ILE A 292 -14.53 2.56 8.27
C ILE A 292 -14.80 3.80 7.40
N LEU A 293 -14.15 3.92 6.24
CA LEU A 293 -14.48 4.94 5.26
C LEU A 293 -15.91 4.68 4.75
N ASP A 294 -16.80 5.62 5.01
CA ASP A 294 -18.15 5.70 4.48
C ASP A 294 -18.41 7.09 3.90
N HIS A 295 -19.47 7.26 3.12
CA HIS A 295 -19.79 8.55 2.48
C HIS A 295 -20.00 9.72 3.44
N LYS A 296 -20.25 9.47 4.74
CA LYS A 296 -20.52 10.53 5.73
C LYS A 296 -19.24 11.04 6.38
N ASN A 297 -18.29 10.14 6.62
CA ASN A 297 -17.07 10.39 7.38
C ASN A 297 -15.81 10.46 6.50
N GLU A 298 -15.97 10.19 5.20
CA GLU A 298 -14.91 10.12 4.19
C GLU A 298 -13.98 11.33 4.22
N ALA A 299 -14.52 12.56 4.29
CA ALA A 299 -13.73 13.79 4.24
C ALA A 299 -12.72 13.88 5.40
N VAL A 300 -13.17 13.65 6.63
CA VAL A 300 -12.33 13.73 7.83
C VAL A 300 -11.33 12.58 7.84
N LEU A 301 -11.78 11.35 7.57
CA LEU A 301 -10.90 10.17 7.64
C LEU A 301 -9.83 10.16 6.56
N THR A 302 -10.14 10.58 5.32
CA THR A 302 -9.14 10.71 4.25
C THR A 302 -8.06 11.75 4.60
N GLU A 303 -8.43 12.85 5.24
CA GLU A 303 -7.47 13.82 5.79
C GLU A 303 -6.55 13.16 6.83
N LYS A 304 -7.11 12.39 7.77
CA LYS A 304 -6.32 11.68 8.80
C LYS A 304 -5.40 10.61 8.21
N ILE A 305 -5.88 9.89 7.20
CA ILE A 305 -5.10 8.90 6.47
C ILE A 305 -3.94 9.57 5.73
N SER A 306 -4.18 10.65 5.00
CA SER A 306 -3.13 11.39 4.28
C SER A 306 -2.07 11.96 5.24
N ASN A 307 -2.49 12.53 6.38
CA ASN A 307 -1.55 13.03 7.40
C ASN A 307 -0.75 11.90 8.05
N LEU A 308 -1.36 10.75 8.34
CA LEU A 308 -0.64 9.58 8.89
C LEU A 308 0.40 9.05 7.89
N LEU A 309 0.02 8.90 6.62
CA LEU A 309 0.92 8.47 5.55
C LEU A 309 2.07 9.46 5.33
N SER A 310 1.83 10.74 5.57
CA SER A 310 2.85 11.81 5.43
C SER A 310 3.67 12.03 6.71
N SER A 311 3.33 11.34 7.80
CA SER A 311 3.99 11.53 9.11
C SER A 311 5.40 10.92 9.16
N SER A 312 6.12 11.13 10.26
CA SER A 312 7.44 10.54 10.45
C SER A 312 7.41 9.02 10.73
N VAL A 313 6.22 8.45 10.94
CA VAL A 313 6.06 7.05 11.36
C VAL A 313 6.10 6.12 10.15
N SER A 314 7.14 5.27 10.10
CA SER A 314 7.24 4.22 9.10
C SER A 314 6.21 3.10 9.32
N LEU A 315 5.46 2.76 8.26
CA LEU A 315 4.50 1.67 8.21
C LEU A 315 5.11 0.42 7.53
N VAL A 316 6.11 -0.18 8.19
CA VAL A 316 6.77 -1.39 7.67
C VAL A 316 5.74 -2.51 7.44
N GLY A 317 5.84 -3.19 6.29
CA GLY A 317 4.92 -4.26 5.90
C GLY A 317 3.67 -3.79 5.14
N LEU A 318 3.58 -2.50 4.81
CA LEU A 318 2.49 -1.98 3.99
C LEU A 318 2.55 -2.50 2.54
N SER A 319 1.47 -3.13 2.06
CA SER A 319 1.28 -3.37 0.63
C SER A 319 0.82 -2.09 -0.06
N VAL A 320 1.78 -1.29 -0.53
CA VAL A 320 1.51 0.02 -1.17
C VAL A 320 0.54 -0.11 -2.35
N ILE A 321 0.70 -1.16 -3.16
CA ILE A 321 -0.14 -1.38 -4.35
C ILE A 321 -1.57 -1.76 -3.97
N ASP A 322 -1.77 -2.59 -2.94
CA ASP A 322 -3.13 -2.95 -2.52
C ASP A 322 -3.87 -1.77 -1.88
N VAL A 323 -3.14 -0.92 -1.14
CA VAL A 323 -3.70 0.32 -0.60
C VAL A 323 -4.01 1.33 -1.71
N LEU A 324 -3.11 1.47 -2.69
CA LEU A 324 -3.36 2.29 -3.88
C LEU A 324 -4.60 1.82 -4.64
N ARG A 325 -4.75 0.52 -4.88
CA ARG A 325 -5.93 -0.07 -5.54
C ARG A 325 -7.23 0.25 -4.81
N GLN A 326 -7.20 0.20 -3.48
CA GLN A 326 -8.36 0.59 -2.65
C GLN A 326 -8.68 2.08 -2.83
N PHE A 327 -7.69 2.98 -2.72
CA PHE A 327 -7.93 4.42 -2.95
C PHE A 327 -8.42 4.72 -4.37
N LEU A 328 -7.86 4.09 -5.39
CA LEU A 328 -8.30 4.27 -6.77
C LEU A 328 -9.73 3.78 -6.99
N THR A 329 -10.12 2.68 -6.32
CA THR A 329 -11.50 2.17 -6.37
C THR A 329 -12.48 3.13 -5.68
N LEU A 330 -12.11 3.64 -4.51
CA LEU A 330 -12.93 4.63 -3.79
C LEU A 330 -13.03 5.95 -4.56
N GLN A 331 -11.92 6.46 -5.10
CA GLN A 331 -11.89 7.66 -5.94
C GLN A 331 -12.73 7.47 -7.21
N ALA A 332 -12.68 6.29 -7.83
CA ALA A 332 -13.51 6.00 -9.00
C ALA A 332 -15.01 6.03 -8.69
N ASN A 333 -15.42 5.51 -7.53
CA ASN A 333 -16.80 5.59 -7.07
C ASN A 333 -17.21 7.03 -6.75
N CYS A 334 -16.31 7.80 -6.12
CA CYS A 334 -16.49 9.23 -5.84
C CYS A 334 -16.74 10.04 -7.14
N LEU A 335 -15.94 9.80 -8.20
CA LEU A 335 -16.10 10.46 -9.49
C LEU A 335 -17.44 10.10 -10.16
N LYS A 336 -17.81 8.81 -10.18
CA LYS A 336 -19.09 8.36 -10.74
C LYS A 336 -20.28 8.97 -10.01
N SER A 337 -20.19 9.09 -8.69
CA SER A 337 -21.22 9.67 -7.82
C SER A 337 -21.15 11.21 -7.73
N LYS A 338 -20.19 11.87 -8.39
CA LYS A 338 -19.95 13.33 -8.37
C LYS A 338 -19.80 13.91 -6.95
N LEU A 339 -19.16 13.16 -6.05
CA LEU A 339 -18.87 13.63 -4.69
C LEU A 339 -17.68 14.59 -4.69
N ASN A 340 -17.70 15.61 -3.82
CA ASN A 340 -16.62 16.60 -3.71
C ASN A 340 -15.46 16.09 -2.82
N LEU A 341 -14.91 14.92 -3.13
CA LEU A 341 -13.84 14.27 -2.36
C LEU A 341 -12.63 13.87 -3.22
N THR A 342 -12.63 14.23 -4.51
CA THR A 342 -11.57 13.86 -5.45
C THR A 342 -10.18 14.30 -4.96
N GLU A 343 -10.06 15.53 -4.48
CA GLU A 343 -8.78 16.08 -4.00
C GLU A 343 -8.30 15.39 -2.71
N ASN A 344 -9.22 14.95 -1.85
CA ASN A 344 -8.86 14.17 -0.66
C ASN A 344 -8.19 12.84 -1.05
N TYR A 345 -8.68 12.18 -2.09
CA TYR A 345 -8.07 10.95 -2.61
C TYR A 345 -6.76 11.21 -3.33
N VAL A 346 -6.65 12.30 -4.09
CA VAL A 346 -5.37 12.74 -4.70
C VAL A 346 -4.31 12.86 -3.61
N LYS A 347 -4.63 13.53 -2.49
CA LYS A 347 -3.74 13.67 -1.33
C LYS A 347 -3.40 12.33 -0.68
N CYS A 348 -4.37 11.44 -0.47
CA CYS A 348 -4.08 10.11 0.08
C CYS A 348 -3.13 9.31 -0.82
N ILE A 349 -3.37 9.32 -2.13
CA ILE A 349 -2.57 8.62 -3.13
C ILE A 349 -1.15 9.21 -3.20
N SER A 350 -1.02 10.53 -3.16
CA SER A 350 0.30 11.17 -3.19
C SER A 350 1.08 10.95 -1.89
N SER A 351 0.42 10.98 -0.73
CA SER A 351 1.04 10.69 0.57
C SER A 351 1.65 9.28 0.64
N LEU A 352 1.10 8.29 -0.09
CA LEU A 352 1.72 6.96 -0.20
C LEU A 352 3.12 7.00 -0.84
N ALA A 353 3.39 8.00 -1.68
CA ALA A 353 4.67 8.14 -2.38
C ALA A 353 5.76 8.84 -1.57
N LEU A 354 5.45 9.37 -0.37
CA LEU A 354 6.44 10.07 0.45
C LEU A 354 7.53 9.13 0.98
N HIS A 355 7.11 8.00 1.54
CA HIS A 355 8.00 6.97 2.09
C HIS A 355 8.18 5.85 1.08
N HIS A 356 9.42 5.60 0.67
CA HIS A 356 9.76 4.53 -0.26
C HIS A 356 10.04 3.24 0.50
N TYR A 357 9.15 2.25 0.36
CA TYR A 357 9.28 0.93 0.97
C TYR A 357 10.07 -0.04 0.08
N TYR A 358 10.14 0.22 -1.22
CA TYR A 358 10.94 -0.56 -2.19
C TYR A 358 11.35 0.31 -3.40
N ARG A 359 12.36 -0.13 -4.15
CA ARG A 359 13.05 0.66 -5.20
C ARG A 359 12.13 1.10 -6.35
N SER A 360 11.22 0.24 -6.80
CA SER A 360 10.36 0.48 -7.96
C SER A 360 8.96 1.03 -7.59
N GLN A 361 8.78 1.55 -6.38
CA GLN A 361 7.47 1.93 -5.86
C GLN A 361 6.72 2.94 -6.73
N VAL A 362 7.35 4.08 -7.04
CA VAL A 362 6.72 5.12 -7.86
C VAL A 362 6.37 4.59 -9.26
N PRO A 363 7.27 3.92 -10.01
CA PRO A 363 6.92 3.28 -11.29
C PRO A 363 5.75 2.31 -11.21
N ASP A 364 5.71 1.48 -10.16
CA ASP A 364 4.64 0.49 -9.98
C ASP A 364 3.30 1.17 -9.65
N MET A 365 3.32 2.27 -8.87
CA MET A 365 2.14 3.10 -8.63
C MET A 365 1.61 3.73 -9.92
N VAL A 366 2.48 4.29 -10.77
CA VAL A 366 2.08 4.86 -12.07
C VAL A 366 1.49 3.79 -12.99
N LYS A 367 2.13 2.63 -13.05
CA LYS A 367 1.63 1.49 -13.83
C LYS A 367 0.24 1.05 -13.36
N GLU A 368 0.03 0.96 -12.05
CA GLU A 368 -1.27 0.59 -11.47
C GLU A 368 -2.36 1.63 -11.79
N ILE A 369 -2.05 2.93 -11.69
CA ILE A 369 -2.97 4.02 -12.10
C ILE A 369 -3.32 3.89 -13.59
N SER A 370 -2.33 3.54 -14.42
CA SER A 370 -2.51 3.35 -15.86
C SER A 370 -3.41 2.15 -16.19
N VAL A 371 -3.25 1.04 -15.45
CA VAL A 371 -4.15 -0.13 -15.52
C VAL A 371 -5.56 0.28 -15.13
N LYS A 372 -5.73 1.03 -14.04
CA LYS A 372 -7.04 1.50 -13.59
C LYS A 372 -7.71 2.46 -14.57
N LEU A 373 -6.94 3.30 -15.25
CA LEU A 373 -7.45 4.15 -16.33
C LEU A 373 -7.98 3.30 -17.49
N LYS A 374 -7.22 2.25 -17.86
CA LYS A 374 -7.64 1.28 -18.90
C LYS A 374 -8.97 0.61 -18.55
N GLU A 375 -9.16 0.21 -17.30
CA GLU A 375 -10.43 -0.37 -16.83
C GLU A 375 -11.62 0.59 -16.97
N ASN A 376 -11.38 1.91 -16.87
CA ASN A 376 -12.41 2.95 -16.98
C ASN A 376 -12.39 3.67 -18.34
N TYR A 377 -11.83 3.04 -19.38
CA TYR A 377 -11.67 3.65 -20.71
C TYR A 377 -12.97 4.19 -21.31
N ASN A 378 -14.11 3.53 -21.08
CA ASN A 378 -15.41 4.00 -21.57
C ASN A 378 -15.84 5.36 -21.00
N ASN A 379 -15.28 5.77 -19.86
CA ASN A 379 -15.52 7.08 -19.24
C ASN A 379 -14.24 7.91 -19.18
N ILE A 380 -13.28 7.69 -20.09
CA ILE A 380 -11.92 8.21 -19.99
C ILE A 380 -11.85 9.74 -19.79
N VAL A 381 -12.77 10.51 -20.37
CA VAL A 381 -12.86 11.97 -20.20
C VAL A 381 -13.02 12.38 -18.74
N LEU A 382 -13.80 11.60 -17.96
CA LEU A 382 -14.00 11.84 -16.53
C LEU A 382 -12.77 11.46 -15.68
N PHE A 383 -12.07 10.39 -16.07
CA PHE A 383 -11.01 9.79 -15.25
C PHE A 383 -9.61 10.34 -15.55
N ALA A 384 -9.32 10.61 -16.83
CA ALA A 384 -7.98 10.98 -17.29
C ALA A 384 -7.40 12.21 -16.58
N PRO A 385 -8.12 13.34 -16.41
CA PRO A 385 -7.56 14.51 -15.73
C PRO A 385 -7.21 14.23 -14.26
N VAL A 386 -8.04 13.45 -13.57
CA VAL A 386 -7.84 13.11 -12.15
C VAL A 386 -6.69 12.13 -11.98
N TYR A 387 -6.55 11.15 -12.88
CA TYR A 387 -5.48 10.16 -12.79
C TYR A 387 -4.13 10.75 -13.22
N ALA A 388 -4.13 11.67 -14.19
CA ALA A 388 -2.94 12.48 -14.49
C ALA A 388 -2.52 13.31 -13.27
N ARG A 389 -3.49 13.94 -12.58
CA ARG A 389 -3.26 14.68 -11.32
C ARG A 389 -2.71 13.79 -10.20
N ASN A 390 -3.20 12.56 -10.06
CA ASN A 390 -2.64 11.59 -9.11
C ASN A 390 -1.16 11.32 -9.38
N ILE A 391 -0.78 11.06 -10.64
CA ILE A 391 0.61 10.78 -11.02
C ILE A 391 1.49 12.02 -10.84
N GLU A 392 1.00 13.20 -11.23
CA GLU A 392 1.70 14.46 -11.01
C GLU A 392 2.04 14.66 -9.53
N MET A 393 1.07 14.45 -8.63
CA MET A 393 1.28 14.58 -7.19
C MET A 393 2.22 13.52 -6.62
N ILE A 394 2.13 12.27 -7.09
CA ILE A 394 3.11 11.23 -6.75
C ILE A 394 4.52 11.69 -7.14
N TYR A 395 4.67 12.28 -8.33
CA TYR A 395 5.96 12.77 -8.78
C TYR A 395 6.47 13.91 -7.92
N GLN A 396 5.60 14.88 -7.57
CA GLN A 396 5.96 16.00 -6.70
C GLN A 396 6.34 15.54 -5.29
N THR A 397 5.49 14.75 -4.64
CA THR A 397 5.74 14.24 -3.27
C THR A 397 6.99 13.38 -3.20
N SER A 398 7.25 12.56 -4.23
CA SER A 398 8.48 11.78 -4.25
C SER A 398 9.71 12.69 -4.35
N LYS A 399 9.73 13.78 -5.16
CA LYS A 399 10.92 14.65 -5.41
C LYS A 399 11.69 15.02 -4.15
N GLU A 400 11.00 15.26 -3.05
CA GLU A 400 11.53 15.73 -1.77
C GLU A 400 12.49 14.73 -1.07
N ASN A 401 12.56 13.46 -1.51
CA ASN A 401 13.45 12.45 -0.94
C ASN A 401 14.75 12.26 -1.79
N PRO A 402 15.93 12.74 -1.34
CA PRO A 402 17.15 12.81 -2.15
C PRO A 402 17.91 11.48 -2.31
N LYS A 403 17.54 10.42 -1.57
CA LYS A 403 18.40 9.23 -1.41
C LYS A 403 18.49 8.27 -2.60
N ASP A 404 17.61 8.36 -3.60
CA ASP A 404 17.63 7.44 -4.77
C ASP A 404 17.07 8.11 -6.04
N MET A 405 17.75 9.14 -6.55
CA MET A 405 17.30 9.86 -7.77
C MET A 405 17.35 9.01 -9.06
N LYS A 406 18.27 8.03 -9.16
CA LYS A 406 18.63 7.37 -10.44
C LYS A 406 17.52 6.52 -11.09
N PHE A 407 16.48 6.11 -10.36
CA PHE A 407 15.39 5.26 -10.88
C PHE A 407 14.01 5.65 -10.33
N LYS A 408 13.92 6.85 -9.77
CA LYS A 408 12.77 7.29 -8.99
C LYS A 408 11.46 7.31 -9.76
N TYR A 409 11.53 7.61 -11.06
CA TYR A 409 10.36 7.68 -11.95
C TYR A 409 10.26 6.50 -12.91
N GLY A 410 11.22 5.57 -12.85
CA GLY A 410 11.28 4.39 -13.72
C GLY A 410 11.93 4.68 -15.07
N ASN A 411 11.71 3.79 -16.02
CA ASN A 411 12.12 3.93 -17.42
C ASN A 411 10.89 4.19 -18.31
N ILE A 412 11.11 4.38 -19.61
CA ILE A 412 10.02 4.63 -20.57
C ILE A 412 8.99 3.48 -20.65
N ASP A 413 9.37 2.27 -20.24
CA ASP A 413 8.47 1.11 -20.26
C ASP A 413 7.27 1.27 -19.32
N SER A 414 7.43 2.02 -18.22
CA SER A 414 6.35 2.31 -17.26
C SER A 414 5.18 3.06 -17.91
N TRP A 415 5.42 3.77 -19.01
CA TRP A 415 4.43 4.55 -19.75
C TRP A 415 3.73 3.77 -20.88
N SER A 416 4.14 2.53 -21.17
CA SER A 416 3.63 1.77 -22.33
C SER A 416 2.09 1.66 -22.37
N ILE A 417 1.46 1.47 -21.21
CA ILE A 417 0.00 1.41 -21.09
C ILE A 417 -0.62 2.76 -21.40
N LEU A 418 -0.06 3.86 -20.87
CA LEU A 418 -0.53 5.21 -21.12
C LEU A 418 -0.41 5.58 -22.60
N PHE A 419 0.72 5.29 -23.25
CA PHE A 419 0.87 5.55 -24.68
C PHE A 419 -0.22 4.86 -25.51
N SER A 420 -0.53 3.61 -25.16
CA SER A 420 -1.58 2.84 -25.85
C SER A 420 -2.97 3.45 -25.64
N ILE A 421 -3.26 3.95 -24.43
CA ILE A 421 -4.55 4.58 -24.09
C ILE A 421 -4.69 5.95 -24.77
N LEU A 422 -3.65 6.78 -24.70
CA LEU A 422 -3.65 8.18 -25.15
C LEU A 422 -3.66 8.33 -26.67
N ALA A 423 -3.33 7.27 -27.41
CA ALA A 423 -3.54 7.23 -28.85
C ALA A 423 -5.04 7.26 -29.24
N LEU A 424 -5.95 6.93 -28.30
CA LEU A 424 -7.42 7.05 -28.46
C LEU A 424 -7.98 6.41 -29.74
N LYS A 425 -7.34 5.34 -30.22
CA LYS A 425 -7.66 4.68 -31.49
C LYS A 425 -9.09 4.15 -31.47
N GLY A 426 -9.90 4.56 -32.45
CA GLY A 426 -11.29 4.09 -32.60
C GLY A 426 -12.23 4.62 -31.52
N SER A 427 -11.83 5.64 -30.76
CA SER A 427 -12.73 6.31 -29.82
C SER A 427 -13.74 7.19 -30.56
N SER A 428 -14.96 7.30 -30.01
CA SER A 428 -16.03 8.17 -30.53
C SER A 428 -15.97 9.58 -29.94
N LEU A 429 -14.84 9.95 -29.33
CA LEU A 429 -14.65 11.24 -28.66
C LEU A 429 -14.44 12.35 -29.67
N ASN A 430 -15.01 13.53 -29.39
CA ASN A 430 -14.73 14.72 -30.19
C ASN A 430 -13.33 15.29 -29.89
N GLU A 431 -12.88 16.27 -30.67
CA GLU A 431 -11.54 16.85 -30.52
C GLU A 431 -11.31 17.49 -29.14
N ASP A 432 -12.29 18.20 -28.59
CA ASP A 432 -12.20 18.81 -27.25
C ASP A 432 -12.06 17.75 -26.15
N GLU A 433 -12.86 16.67 -26.20
CA GLU A 433 -12.80 15.55 -25.27
C GLU A 433 -11.46 14.81 -25.37
N ARG A 434 -10.92 14.64 -26.58
CA ARG A 434 -9.60 14.05 -26.80
C ARG A 434 -8.51 14.93 -26.21
N LEU A 435 -8.57 16.25 -26.40
CA LEU A 435 -7.63 17.21 -25.81
C LEU A 435 -7.70 17.20 -24.27
N GLN A 436 -8.90 17.14 -23.69
CA GLN A 436 -9.09 17.02 -22.24
C GLN A 436 -8.41 15.77 -21.66
N VAL A 437 -8.37 14.68 -22.42
CA VAL A 437 -7.66 13.45 -22.04
C VAL A 437 -6.15 13.57 -22.27
N GLN A 438 -5.72 14.09 -23.42
CA GLN A 438 -4.31 14.04 -23.85
C GLN A 438 -3.43 15.09 -23.16
N LEU A 439 -3.87 16.34 -23.06
CA LEU A 439 -3.03 17.45 -22.58
C LEU A 439 -2.46 17.26 -21.16
N PRO A 440 -3.23 16.77 -20.16
CA PRO A 440 -2.68 16.51 -18.82
C PRO A 440 -1.53 15.51 -18.83
N PHE A 441 -1.63 14.45 -19.64
CA PHE A 441 -0.59 13.44 -19.72
C PHE A 441 0.63 13.89 -20.54
N LEU A 442 0.46 14.74 -21.54
CA LEU A 442 1.60 15.34 -22.27
C LEU A 442 2.45 16.22 -21.34
N LYS A 443 1.82 17.07 -20.51
CA LYS A 443 2.52 17.86 -19.48
C LYS A 443 3.27 16.98 -18.48
N LEU A 444 2.62 15.91 -18.04
CA LEU A 444 3.22 14.94 -17.14
C LEU A 444 4.40 14.20 -17.79
N PHE A 445 4.29 13.90 -19.09
CA PHE A 445 5.33 13.22 -19.84
C PHE A 445 6.59 14.07 -19.97
N ILE A 446 6.45 15.39 -20.17
CA ILE A 446 7.58 16.33 -20.11
C ILE A 446 8.29 16.24 -18.76
N THR A 447 7.52 16.28 -17.66
CA THR A 447 8.07 16.17 -16.29
C THR A 447 8.83 14.86 -16.10
N PHE A 448 8.28 13.76 -16.63
CA PHE A 448 8.93 12.45 -16.61
C PHE A 448 10.23 12.45 -17.44
N LEU A 449 10.21 12.93 -18.69
CA LEU A 449 11.40 12.98 -19.55
C LEU A 449 12.50 13.85 -18.95
N GLN A 450 12.15 15.03 -18.42
CA GLN A 450 13.10 15.89 -17.71
C GLN A 450 13.74 15.19 -16.51
N SER A 451 13.00 14.31 -15.83
CA SER A 451 13.54 13.55 -14.69
C SER A 451 14.55 12.46 -15.09
N LEU A 452 14.50 11.97 -16.33
CA LEU A 452 15.49 11.02 -16.86
C LEU A 452 16.82 11.69 -17.23
N TYR A 453 16.83 13.02 -17.29
CA TYR A 453 17.97 13.83 -17.70
C TYR A 453 18.58 14.55 -16.48
N SER A 454 19.90 14.43 -16.29
CA SER A 454 20.66 15.20 -15.29
C SER A 454 21.92 15.79 -15.94
N GLU A 455 22.10 17.11 -15.84
CA GLU A 455 23.25 17.82 -16.44
C GLU A 455 24.60 17.47 -15.78
N ASN A 456 24.60 16.85 -14.59
CA ASN A 456 25.76 16.73 -13.72
C ASN A 456 26.17 15.29 -13.35
N SER A 457 26.09 14.29 -14.25
CA SER A 457 26.64 12.97 -13.87
C SER A 457 27.24 12.14 -15.01
N GLU A 458 28.39 11.53 -14.74
CA GLU A 458 29.00 10.36 -15.43
C GLU A 458 28.07 9.13 -15.51
N TYR A 459 26.82 9.24 -15.03
CA TYR A 459 25.85 8.16 -14.91
C TYR A 459 24.45 8.60 -15.36
N SER A 460 24.39 9.47 -16.37
CA SER A 460 23.15 9.77 -17.05
C SER A 460 22.56 8.47 -17.62
N MET A 461 21.29 8.15 -17.34
CA MET A 461 20.55 7.17 -18.14
C MET A 461 20.38 7.63 -19.60
N ALA A 462 20.81 8.86 -19.93
CA ALA A 462 20.95 9.39 -21.28
C ALA A 462 22.26 8.98 -21.98
N VAL A 463 23.05 8.03 -21.43
CA VAL A 463 23.99 7.30 -22.29
C VAL A 463 23.16 6.27 -23.07
N PRO A 464 23.00 6.41 -24.40
CA PRO A 464 22.23 5.44 -25.16
C PRO A 464 22.89 4.07 -24.98
N ASN A 465 22.22 3.13 -24.32
CA ASN A 465 22.69 1.76 -24.33
C ASN A 465 22.37 1.16 -25.71
N TYR A 466 23.30 1.35 -26.65
CA TYR A 466 23.21 0.85 -28.02
C TYR A 466 23.02 -0.67 -28.11
N ASN A 467 23.33 -1.41 -27.02
CA ASN A 467 23.21 -2.87 -26.95
C ASN A 467 21.88 -3.36 -26.35
N GLU A 468 21.18 -2.57 -25.52
CA GLU A 468 19.98 -3.04 -24.79
C GLU A 468 18.64 -2.61 -25.38
N TYR A 469 18.59 -1.55 -26.20
CA TYR A 469 17.32 -1.07 -26.74
C TYR A 469 17.30 -1.09 -28.27
N LEU A 470 16.33 -1.87 -28.79
CA LEU A 470 15.84 -2.00 -30.19
C LEU A 470 16.32 -3.18 -31.05
N THR A 471 16.06 -4.40 -30.57
CA THR A 471 15.90 -5.60 -31.43
C THR A 471 14.46 -6.15 -31.49
N ARG A 472 13.49 -5.53 -30.82
CA ARG A 472 12.07 -5.95 -30.86
C ARG A 472 11.21 -4.94 -31.62
N THR A 473 10.36 -5.42 -32.53
CA THR A 473 9.45 -4.65 -33.37
C THR A 473 8.39 -3.87 -32.59
N THR A 474 8.09 -4.28 -31.35
CA THR A 474 7.20 -3.57 -30.41
C THR A 474 8.00 -3.11 -29.19
N ASN A 475 8.33 -1.82 -29.11
CA ASN A 475 9.01 -1.25 -27.96
C ASN A 475 8.30 0.04 -27.47
N PRO A 476 8.51 0.45 -26.21
CA PRO A 476 7.76 1.59 -25.66
C PRO A 476 8.00 2.92 -26.35
N LEU A 477 9.16 3.11 -27.00
CA LEU A 477 9.46 4.30 -27.77
C LEU A 477 8.66 4.35 -29.08
N SER A 478 8.46 3.21 -29.74
CA SER A 478 7.52 3.12 -30.89
C SER A 478 6.08 3.40 -30.50
N LEU A 479 5.63 2.93 -29.32
CA LEU A 479 4.30 3.26 -28.79
C LEU A 479 4.18 4.76 -28.45
N CYS A 480 5.25 5.36 -27.94
CA CYS A 480 5.32 6.80 -27.69
C CYS A 480 5.12 7.59 -28.99
N PHE A 481 5.89 7.31 -30.04
CA PHE A 481 5.73 8.02 -31.32
C PHE A 481 4.37 7.75 -31.98
N TYR A 482 3.82 6.53 -31.88
CA TYR A 482 2.45 6.26 -32.31
C TYR A 482 1.44 7.13 -31.56
N MET A 483 1.59 7.30 -30.24
CA MET A 483 0.74 8.18 -29.46
C MET A 483 0.88 9.64 -29.90
N LEU A 484 2.11 10.13 -30.12
CA LEU A 484 2.38 11.50 -30.57
C LEU A 484 1.76 11.81 -31.93
N ASP A 485 1.74 10.87 -32.88
CA ASP A 485 1.04 11.00 -34.17
C ASP A 485 -0.49 11.09 -34.02
N LYS A 486 -1.06 10.61 -32.92
CA LYS A 486 -2.52 10.64 -32.66
C LYS A 486 -2.96 11.77 -31.73
N ILE A 487 -2.06 12.69 -31.37
CA ILE A 487 -2.41 13.90 -30.64
C ILE A 487 -3.26 14.81 -31.52
N VAL A 488 -4.35 15.34 -30.94
CA VAL A 488 -5.19 16.33 -31.63
C VAL A 488 -4.42 17.65 -31.72
N PRO A 489 -4.25 18.24 -32.92
CA PRO A 489 -3.50 19.48 -33.08
C PRO A 489 -4.28 20.68 -32.50
N ASN A 490 -3.64 21.44 -31.62
CA ASN A 490 -4.08 22.74 -31.12
C ASN A 490 -2.87 23.51 -30.56
N GLU A 491 -3.00 24.83 -30.34
CA GLU A 491 -1.89 25.67 -29.86
C GLU A 491 -1.13 25.10 -28.65
N GLU A 492 -1.86 24.55 -27.67
CA GLU A 492 -1.26 23.99 -26.46
C GLU A 492 -0.53 22.66 -26.71
N SER A 493 -1.13 21.74 -27.46
CA SER A 493 -0.50 20.45 -27.81
C SER A 493 0.72 20.67 -28.69
N SER A 494 0.67 21.60 -29.65
CA SER A 494 1.81 22.02 -30.47
C SER A 494 2.99 22.43 -29.61
N LYS A 495 2.75 23.30 -28.62
CA LYS A 495 3.76 23.76 -27.66
C LYS A 495 4.30 22.64 -26.75
N LEU A 496 3.49 21.63 -26.44
CA LEU A 496 3.93 20.48 -25.66
C LEU A 496 4.76 19.52 -26.52
N LEU A 497 4.37 19.29 -27.78
CA LEU A 497 5.10 18.47 -28.73
C LEU A 497 6.49 19.05 -29.04
N SER A 498 6.59 20.37 -29.21
CA SER A 498 7.88 21.07 -29.41
C SER A 498 8.82 20.93 -28.21
N GLN A 499 8.32 20.60 -27.02
CA GLN A 499 9.15 20.27 -25.85
C GLN A 499 9.47 18.77 -25.75
N ILE A 500 8.49 17.90 -26.05
CA ILE A 500 8.62 16.44 -25.90
C ILE A 500 9.60 15.87 -26.92
N ILE A 501 9.42 16.19 -28.20
CA ILE A 501 10.20 15.61 -29.31
C ILE A 501 11.71 15.84 -29.15
N PRO A 502 12.20 17.08 -28.89
CA PRO A 502 13.63 17.28 -28.69
C PRO A 502 14.14 16.61 -27.41
N LEU A 503 13.33 16.50 -26.33
CA LEU A 503 13.71 15.74 -25.14
C LEU A 503 13.87 14.24 -25.46
N LEU A 504 12.98 13.66 -26.27
CA LEU A 504 13.10 12.26 -26.70
C LEU A 504 14.39 12.02 -27.50
N LEU A 505 14.72 12.92 -28.44
CA LEU A 505 15.96 12.85 -29.20
C LEU A 505 17.19 13.05 -28.30
N LYS A 506 17.11 13.98 -27.34
CA LYS A 506 18.19 14.23 -26.39
C LYS A 506 18.46 13.05 -25.45
N ILE A 507 17.41 12.36 -25.00
CA ILE A 507 17.51 11.25 -24.04
C ILE A 507 17.85 9.93 -24.73
N PHE A 508 17.20 9.63 -25.87
CA PHE A 508 17.29 8.33 -26.53
C PHE A 508 18.11 8.34 -27.82
N GLY A 509 18.49 9.51 -28.34
CA GLY A 509 19.40 9.66 -29.48
C GLY A 509 18.94 8.91 -30.73
N VAL A 510 19.83 8.10 -31.30
CA VAL A 510 19.58 7.28 -32.49
C VAL A 510 18.37 6.34 -32.31
N ASN A 511 18.10 5.89 -31.09
CA ASN A 511 16.93 5.04 -30.83
C ASN A 511 15.62 5.82 -31.02
N ALA A 512 15.57 7.11 -30.70
CA ALA A 512 14.43 7.95 -31.03
C ALA A 512 14.32 8.15 -32.55
N VAL A 513 15.43 8.36 -33.25
CA VAL A 513 15.43 8.48 -34.72
C VAL A 513 14.88 7.21 -35.38
N LYS A 514 15.40 6.03 -35.00
CA LYS A 514 14.98 4.72 -35.55
C LYS A 514 13.49 4.43 -35.35
N ASN A 515 12.94 4.72 -34.17
CA ASN A 515 11.53 4.44 -33.88
C ASN A 515 10.57 5.52 -34.33
N GLY A 516 11.01 6.77 -34.45
CA GLY A 516 10.19 7.87 -34.93
C GLY A 516 10.06 7.86 -36.46
N ALA A 517 11.10 7.42 -37.17
CA ALA A 517 11.14 7.43 -38.64
C ALA A 517 9.92 6.79 -39.32
N PRO A 518 9.42 5.59 -38.93
CA PRO A 518 8.24 5.00 -39.57
C PRO A 518 7.00 5.92 -39.57
N PHE A 519 6.81 6.71 -38.51
CA PHE A 519 5.66 7.62 -38.39
C PHE A 519 5.78 8.82 -39.33
N VAL A 520 7.01 9.34 -39.51
CA VAL A 520 7.31 10.39 -40.50
C VAL A 520 7.07 9.89 -41.92
N LEU A 521 7.50 8.67 -42.22
CA LEU A 521 7.35 8.07 -43.56
C LEU A 521 5.87 7.87 -43.94
N GLU A 522 5.00 7.59 -42.97
CA GLU A 522 3.56 7.45 -43.22
C GLU A 522 2.87 8.80 -43.42
N ARG A 523 3.29 9.85 -42.69
CA ARG A 523 2.65 11.17 -42.70
C ARG A 523 3.70 12.30 -42.63
N PRO A 524 4.41 12.58 -43.74
CA PRO A 524 5.54 13.51 -43.74
C PRO A 524 5.15 14.98 -43.54
N GLU A 525 3.87 15.31 -43.74
CA GLU A 525 3.33 16.66 -43.58
C GLU A 525 2.63 16.88 -42.23
N GLY A 526 2.52 15.84 -41.40
CA GLY A 526 1.92 15.94 -40.07
C GLY A 526 2.77 16.80 -39.13
N GLU A 527 2.12 17.56 -38.24
CA GLU A 527 2.80 18.48 -37.32
C GLU A 527 3.89 17.80 -36.48
N SER A 528 3.58 16.65 -35.88
CA SER A 528 4.54 15.85 -35.10
C SER A 528 5.71 15.35 -35.94
N SER A 529 5.46 15.01 -37.21
CA SER A 529 6.49 14.62 -38.18
C SER A 529 7.40 15.78 -38.56
N LEU A 530 6.85 16.98 -38.78
CA LEU A 530 7.61 18.19 -39.10
C LEU A 530 8.52 18.59 -37.93
N LEU A 531 7.99 18.58 -36.70
CA LEU A 531 8.78 18.82 -35.48
C LEU A 531 9.88 17.76 -35.33
N PHE A 532 9.55 16.49 -35.51
CA PHE A 532 10.52 15.41 -35.43
C PHE A 532 11.63 15.56 -36.48
N LEU A 533 11.29 15.85 -37.73
CA LEU A 533 12.26 16.07 -38.80
C LEU A 533 13.20 17.23 -38.49
N HIS A 534 12.66 18.36 -38.03
CA HIS A 534 13.45 19.54 -37.65
C HIS A 534 14.49 19.21 -36.57
N TYR A 535 14.04 18.63 -35.46
CA TYR A 535 14.93 18.31 -34.35
C TYR A 535 15.84 17.11 -34.63
N ALA A 536 15.41 16.14 -35.44
CA ALA A 536 16.24 15.02 -35.87
C ALA A 536 17.36 15.50 -36.80
N ALA A 537 17.08 16.40 -37.75
CA ALA A 537 18.10 16.97 -38.62
C ALA A 537 19.16 17.72 -37.81
N THR A 538 18.72 18.54 -36.86
CA THR A 538 19.61 19.24 -35.91
C THR A 538 20.44 18.26 -35.07
N TYR A 539 19.83 17.18 -34.58
CA TYR A 539 20.51 16.17 -33.78
C TYR A 539 21.56 15.39 -34.58
N LEU A 540 21.29 15.12 -35.86
CA LEU A 540 22.16 14.33 -36.74
C LEU A 540 23.36 15.14 -37.29
N ASP A 541 23.35 16.47 -37.20
CA ASP A 541 24.43 17.36 -37.70
C ASP A 541 24.79 17.05 -39.17
N ASP A 542 23.74 16.90 -40.01
CA ASP A 542 23.82 16.70 -41.46
C ASP A 542 23.26 17.94 -42.18
N PRO A 543 24.14 18.86 -42.65
CA PRO A 543 23.72 20.11 -43.30
C PRO A 543 22.85 19.91 -44.54
N GLU A 544 23.06 18.82 -45.30
CA GLU A 544 22.26 18.52 -46.47
C GLU A 544 20.84 18.08 -46.05
N PHE A 545 20.74 17.28 -45.00
CA PHE A 545 19.45 16.88 -44.46
C PHE A 545 18.70 18.07 -43.84
N GLU A 546 19.40 18.95 -43.12
CA GLU A 546 18.83 20.17 -42.56
C GLU A 546 18.26 21.10 -43.63
N ASP A 547 18.95 21.28 -44.76
CA ASP A 547 18.47 22.08 -45.89
C ASP A 547 17.20 21.48 -46.52
N ILE A 548 17.21 20.16 -46.78
CA ILE A 548 16.05 19.42 -47.30
C ILE A 548 14.83 19.54 -46.36
N VAL A 549 15.04 19.34 -45.06
CA VAL A 549 13.99 19.45 -44.04
C VAL A 549 13.46 20.87 -43.93
N SER A 550 14.34 21.88 -43.96
CA SER A 550 13.95 23.29 -43.89
C SER A 550 13.11 23.71 -45.10
N GLY A 551 13.46 23.23 -46.29
CA GLY A 551 12.68 23.42 -47.51
C GLY A 551 11.30 22.78 -47.42
N HIS A 552 11.21 21.54 -46.94
CA HIS A 552 9.93 20.82 -46.77
C HIS A 552 9.03 21.44 -45.71
N ILE A 553 9.58 21.85 -44.56
CA ILE A 553 8.81 22.56 -43.52
C ILE A 553 8.26 23.88 -44.07
N SER A 554 9.09 24.65 -44.80
CA SER A 554 8.66 25.92 -45.41
C SER A 554 7.52 25.69 -46.41
N LYS A 555 7.61 24.64 -47.22
CA LYS A 555 6.55 24.25 -48.15
C LYS A 555 5.27 23.85 -47.42
N ALA A 556 5.37 22.97 -46.42
CA ALA A 556 4.23 22.51 -45.63
C ALA A 556 3.53 23.66 -44.88
N LEU A 557 4.30 24.62 -44.34
CA LEU A 557 3.76 25.81 -43.68
C LEU A 557 3.01 26.75 -44.64
N ASN A 558 3.46 26.85 -45.89
CA ASN A 558 2.80 27.66 -46.91
C ASN A 558 1.51 27.00 -47.44
N GLU A 559 1.45 25.67 -47.44
CA GLU A 559 0.33 24.90 -47.98
C GLU A 559 -0.77 24.62 -46.93
N ASN A 560 -0.43 24.55 -45.63
CA ASN A 560 -1.37 24.27 -44.55
C ASN A 560 -1.60 25.48 -43.61
N GLN A 561 -2.75 26.15 -43.75
CA GLN A 561 -3.14 27.28 -42.88
C GLN A 561 -3.32 26.92 -41.40
N ASN A 562 -3.44 25.62 -41.05
CA ASN A 562 -3.60 25.16 -39.66
C ASN A 562 -2.26 24.89 -38.92
N ILE A 563 -1.10 25.00 -39.61
CA ILE A 563 0.24 24.69 -39.04
C ILE A 563 1.00 25.98 -38.68
N SER A 564 0.35 27.14 -38.75
CA SER A 564 0.95 28.49 -38.70
C SER A 564 1.66 28.89 -37.39
N ALA A 565 1.81 27.99 -36.41
CA ALA A 565 2.38 28.26 -35.09
C ALA A 565 3.36 27.17 -34.61
N LEU A 566 4.05 26.47 -35.52
CA LEU A 566 5.14 25.53 -35.16
C LEU A 566 6.27 26.29 -34.44
N ASP A 567 6.45 26.01 -33.15
CA ASP A 567 7.62 26.47 -32.39
C ASP A 567 8.83 25.60 -32.76
N LEU A 568 9.60 26.07 -33.74
CA LEU A 568 10.87 25.49 -34.16
C LEU A 568 12.05 26.03 -33.36
N SER A 569 11.80 26.76 -32.26
CA SER A 569 12.89 27.25 -31.43
C SER A 569 13.62 26.08 -30.78
N LEU A 570 14.95 26.21 -30.75
CA LEU A 570 15.81 25.27 -30.08
C LEU A 570 15.71 25.49 -28.56
N PRO A 571 15.42 24.47 -27.74
CA PRO A 571 15.39 24.62 -26.28
C PRO A 571 16.69 25.23 -25.75
N ASN A 572 16.60 26.14 -24.78
CA ASN A 572 17.77 26.78 -24.15
C ASN A 572 18.83 25.74 -23.76
N GLY A 573 20.08 25.95 -24.18
CA GLY A 573 21.21 25.06 -23.91
C GLY A 573 21.51 24.00 -24.98
N THR A 574 20.72 23.89 -26.04
CA THR A 574 21.01 22.99 -27.19
C THR A 574 22.23 23.38 -28.02
N LYS A 575 22.63 24.66 -28.03
CA LYS A 575 23.92 25.09 -28.61
C LYS A 575 25.09 25.11 -27.61
N ASN A 576 24.82 24.98 -26.30
CA ASN A 576 25.78 25.23 -25.22
C ASN A 576 25.81 24.17 -24.11
N SER A 577 25.34 22.94 -24.34
CA SER A 577 25.74 21.83 -23.49
C SER A 577 27.15 21.41 -23.90
N ASN A 578 28.08 21.37 -22.96
CA ASN A 578 29.41 20.76 -23.10
C ASN A 578 29.38 19.26 -23.46
N PHE A 579 28.30 18.76 -24.04
CA PHE A 579 28.31 17.60 -24.92
C PHE A 579 28.60 18.08 -26.33
N SER A 580 29.89 18.12 -26.66
CA SER A 580 30.30 18.03 -28.05
C SER A 580 29.83 16.67 -28.57
N PRO A 581 29.37 16.54 -29.82
CA PRO A 581 29.22 15.25 -30.52
C PRO A 581 30.53 14.43 -30.62
N ARG A 582 31.56 14.76 -29.84
CA ARG A 582 32.90 14.16 -29.83
C ARG A 582 33.08 12.96 -28.91
N ASP A 583 32.12 12.63 -28.05
CA ASP A 583 32.23 11.40 -27.24
C ASP A 583 31.85 10.12 -28.03
N ILE A 584 31.46 10.28 -29.29
CA ILE A 584 31.49 9.23 -30.32
C ILE A 584 31.93 9.94 -31.58
N GLU A 585 33.13 9.66 -32.07
CA GLU A 585 33.62 10.26 -33.31
C GLU A 585 32.50 10.15 -34.38
N LYS A 586 32.22 11.23 -35.13
CA LYS A 586 31.30 11.22 -36.28
C LYS A 586 31.53 9.99 -37.19
N GLN A 587 32.76 9.46 -37.21
CA GLN A 587 33.15 8.20 -37.84
C GLN A 587 32.57 6.95 -37.18
N ASP A 588 32.51 6.85 -35.86
CA ASP A 588 31.88 5.73 -35.14
C ASP A 588 30.35 5.78 -35.26
N PHE A 589 29.76 6.97 -35.35
CA PHE A 589 28.34 7.14 -35.70
C PHE A 589 28.04 6.66 -37.14
N VAL A 590 28.85 7.10 -38.10
CA VAL A 590 28.77 6.64 -39.50
C VAL A 590 29.03 5.13 -39.58
N LYS A 591 29.98 4.57 -38.82
CA LYS A 591 30.23 3.13 -38.74
C LYS A 591 29.08 2.37 -38.08
N VAL A 592 28.42 2.90 -37.05
CA VAL A 592 27.26 2.26 -36.39
C VAL A 592 26.04 2.26 -37.32
N ILE A 593 25.84 3.34 -38.09
CA ILE A 593 24.83 3.37 -39.16
C ILE A 593 25.21 2.43 -40.31
N GLN A 594 26.47 2.44 -40.77
CA GLN A 594 26.95 1.55 -41.83
C GLN A 594 26.87 0.07 -41.42
N SER A 595 27.20 -0.26 -40.18
CA SER A 595 27.20 -1.64 -39.66
C SER A 595 25.82 -2.18 -39.30
N ASN A 596 24.85 -1.32 -38.95
CA ASN A 596 23.51 -1.76 -38.55
C ASN A 596 22.41 -1.46 -39.58
N PHE A 597 22.67 -0.64 -40.62
CA PHE A 597 21.63 -0.15 -41.51
C PHE A 597 21.92 -0.21 -43.02
N VAL A 598 23.07 -0.63 -43.55
CA VAL A 598 23.26 -0.68 -45.01
C VAL A 598 24.00 -1.95 -45.48
N SER A 599 23.30 -2.81 -46.22
CA SER A 599 23.88 -3.51 -47.37
C SER A 599 23.39 -2.81 -48.62
N ASP A 600 24.34 -2.23 -49.36
CA ASP A 600 24.39 -2.05 -50.83
C ASP A 600 25.08 -0.73 -51.17
N ILE A 601 26.39 -0.81 -51.42
CA ILE A 601 27.06 0.08 -52.39
C ILE A 601 28.00 -0.79 -53.25
N PRO A 602 27.97 -0.66 -54.60
CA PRO A 602 28.86 -1.39 -55.50
C PRO A 602 30.31 -0.88 -55.39
N SER A 603 31.26 -1.80 -55.45
CA SER A 603 32.69 -1.50 -55.54
C SER A 603 33.05 -0.94 -56.92
N VAL A 604 33.73 0.20 -56.96
CA VAL A 604 34.55 0.59 -58.11
C VAL A 604 35.98 0.10 -57.87
N ASP A 605 36.32 -0.87 -58.71
CA ASP A 605 37.59 -1.40 -59.21
C ASP A 605 38.78 -1.81 -58.33
N GLU A 606 39.23 -3.01 -58.71
CA GLU A 606 40.39 -3.79 -58.31
C GLU A 606 41.71 -3.11 -58.69
N GLU A 607 42.50 -2.70 -57.70
CA GLU A 607 43.97 -2.77 -57.81
C GLU A 607 44.63 -2.67 -56.43
N MET A 608 44.60 -3.77 -55.67
CA MET A 608 45.73 -4.16 -54.80
C MET A 608 45.56 -5.59 -54.29
N PHE A 609 45.61 -6.55 -55.22
CA PHE A 609 46.07 -7.89 -54.87
C PHE A 609 47.56 -7.83 -54.53
N ARG A 610 47.93 -8.11 -53.28
CA ARG A 610 49.20 -8.77 -52.89
C ARG A 610 49.18 -9.22 -51.41
N VAL A 611 48.70 -10.46 -51.23
CA VAL A 611 49.34 -11.59 -50.54
C VAL A 611 50.17 -11.34 -49.25
N SER A 612 49.82 -12.13 -48.22
CA SER A 612 50.65 -12.89 -47.25
C SER A 612 50.64 -12.52 -45.75
N ASN A 613 50.23 -13.55 -44.99
CA ASN A 613 50.80 -14.09 -43.76
C ASN A 613 50.73 -13.32 -42.43
N GLY A 614 50.01 -13.92 -41.48
CA GLY A 614 50.67 -14.50 -40.31
C GLY A 614 50.56 -13.74 -38.98
N ASN A 615 50.06 -14.47 -37.98
CA ASN A 615 50.33 -14.35 -36.54
C ASN A 615 49.82 -13.10 -35.79
N HIS A 616 48.79 -13.30 -34.97
CA HIS A 616 48.95 -13.20 -33.51
C HIS A 616 47.93 -14.10 -32.78
N VAL A 617 48.48 -15.17 -32.21
CA VAL A 617 47.88 -16.09 -31.24
C VAL A 617 48.45 -15.73 -29.85
N LEU A 618 47.70 -16.01 -28.78
CA LEU A 618 48.07 -16.14 -27.34
C LEU A 618 48.10 -14.81 -26.55
N LYS A 619 47.29 -14.59 -25.50
CA LYS A 619 47.04 -15.33 -24.24
C LYS A 619 45.75 -14.72 -23.62
N ASN A 620 44.77 -15.38 -23.02
CA ASN A 620 44.74 -16.56 -22.14
C ASN A 620 43.33 -17.23 -22.16
N MET A 621 43.33 -18.54 -22.42
CA MET A 621 42.45 -19.57 -21.82
C MET A 621 42.44 -19.44 -20.28
N MET A 622 41.44 -19.83 -19.47
CA MET A 622 40.84 -21.16 -19.36
C MET A 622 39.86 -21.18 -18.15
N MET A 623 38.83 -22.04 -18.22
CA MET A 623 38.20 -22.80 -17.11
C MET A 623 37.29 -22.02 -16.14
N MET A 624 36.09 -22.43 -15.72
CA MET A 624 35.35 -23.71 -15.54
C MET A 624 33.84 -23.37 -15.60
N ASN A 625 32.82 -24.23 -15.79
CA ASN A 625 32.68 -25.67 -15.94
C ASN A 625 31.29 -25.94 -16.57
N ARG A 626 31.22 -27.00 -17.38
CA ARG A 626 30.00 -27.62 -17.92
C ARG A 626 29.19 -28.34 -16.82
N SER A 627 27.89 -28.58 -17.03
CA SER A 627 27.37 -29.96 -17.30
C SER A 627 25.83 -30.10 -17.35
N THR A 628 25.33 -30.70 -18.46
CA THR A 628 24.27 -31.76 -18.59
C THR A 628 22.82 -31.50 -18.13
N ARG A 629 21.71 -32.03 -18.69
CA ARG A 629 21.37 -33.01 -19.76
C ARG A 629 19.84 -32.96 -20.06
N SER A 630 19.48 -33.38 -21.28
CA SER A 630 18.19 -33.76 -21.93
C SER A 630 17.15 -34.66 -21.20
N LEU A 631 15.84 -34.61 -21.59
CA LEU A 631 15.02 -35.71 -22.20
C LEU A 631 13.45 -35.53 -22.17
N SER A 632 12.82 -35.46 -23.37
CA SER A 632 11.57 -36.06 -23.96
C SER A 632 10.26 -36.50 -23.23
N SER A 633 9.09 -35.97 -23.71
CA SER A 633 7.82 -36.61 -24.30
C SER A 633 6.90 -37.62 -23.50
N PRO A 634 5.68 -38.10 -23.94
CA PRO A 634 4.44 -37.57 -24.64
C PRO A 634 3.03 -38.15 -24.17
N TYR A 635 1.92 -37.73 -24.84
CA TYR A 635 0.51 -38.30 -24.98
C TYR A 635 -0.55 -38.08 -23.85
N TYR A 636 -1.90 -38.03 -23.99
CA TYR A 636 -2.93 -38.60 -24.91
C TYR A 636 -4.28 -37.78 -24.87
N THR A 637 -5.25 -38.19 -25.71
CA THR A 637 -6.46 -37.52 -26.24
C THR A 637 -7.84 -37.73 -25.54
N ARG A 638 -8.83 -36.90 -25.94
CA ARG A 638 -10.30 -37.14 -26.18
C ARG A 638 -11.32 -37.06 -25.03
N SER A 639 -12.33 -36.18 -25.19
CA SER A 639 -13.74 -36.48 -25.57
C SER A 639 -14.78 -35.49 -24.96
N SER A 640 -15.73 -35.04 -25.78
CA SER A 640 -16.93 -34.25 -25.45
C SER A 640 -18.17 -35.14 -25.72
N PRO A 641 -19.35 -34.93 -25.07
CA PRO A 641 -20.47 -34.28 -25.81
C PRO A 641 -21.60 -33.60 -24.99
N HIS A 642 -22.34 -32.69 -25.67
CA HIS A 642 -23.77 -32.29 -25.54
C HIS A 642 -24.29 -31.66 -24.21
N SER A 643 -25.18 -30.65 -24.13
CA SER A 643 -26.08 -29.94 -25.06
C SER A 643 -26.69 -28.66 -24.43
N SER A 644 -27.11 -27.73 -25.32
CA SER A 644 -28.32 -26.87 -25.30
C SER A 644 -28.51 -25.69 -24.31
N ASN A 645 -28.58 -24.51 -24.94
CA ASN A 645 -29.50 -23.36 -24.78
C ASN A 645 -29.60 -22.61 -23.44
N ASN A 646 -29.09 -21.37 -23.43
CA ASN A 646 -29.92 -20.18 -23.16
C ASN A 646 -29.21 -18.87 -23.57
N SER A 647 -30.01 -17.97 -24.15
CA SER A 647 -29.78 -16.60 -24.60
C SER A 647 -28.68 -15.79 -23.87
N THR A 648 -27.68 -15.33 -24.63
CA THR A 648 -26.62 -14.42 -24.17
C THR A 648 -26.63 -13.12 -24.97
N ILE A 649 -26.66 -12.01 -24.24
CA ILE A 649 -26.40 -10.64 -24.68
C ILE A 649 -24.89 -10.54 -25.03
N ASN A 650 -24.57 -10.05 -26.22
CA ASN A 650 -23.19 -9.92 -26.70
C ASN A 650 -22.40 -8.88 -25.87
N ILE A 651 -21.61 -9.38 -24.93
CA ILE A 651 -20.47 -8.66 -24.33
C ILE A 651 -19.27 -8.99 -25.22
N MET A 652 -18.75 -8.01 -25.97
CA MET A 652 -17.45 -8.18 -26.63
C MET A 652 -16.37 -8.41 -25.56
N ASP A 653 -15.67 -9.52 -25.70
CA ASP A 653 -14.64 -10.00 -24.79
C ASP A 653 -13.39 -9.10 -24.85
N VAL A 654 -13.14 -8.31 -23.79
CA VAL A 654 -12.04 -7.33 -23.67
C VAL A 654 -10.68 -8.01 -23.33
N LYS A 655 -10.59 -9.35 -23.42
CA LYS A 655 -9.38 -10.11 -23.06
C LYS A 655 -8.35 -10.29 -24.18
N SER A 656 -8.59 -9.79 -25.39
CA SER A 656 -7.69 -9.97 -26.54
C SER A 656 -6.70 -8.83 -26.80
N PHE A 657 -6.33 -8.02 -25.80
CA PHE A 657 -5.24 -7.05 -25.97
C PHE A 657 -3.88 -7.76 -25.85
N ASN A 658 -3.49 -8.46 -26.90
CA ASN A 658 -2.17 -9.06 -27.05
C ASN A 658 -1.21 -8.00 -27.62
N PRO A 659 -0.20 -7.51 -26.88
CA PRO A 659 0.75 -6.51 -27.39
C PRO A 659 1.57 -7.00 -28.60
N ARG A 660 1.44 -8.26 -29.01
CA ARG A 660 2.05 -8.83 -30.21
C ARG A 660 1.44 -8.35 -31.54
N THR A 661 0.28 -7.67 -31.55
CA THR A 661 -0.40 -7.24 -32.80
C THR A 661 0.11 -5.91 -33.37
N PHE A 662 1.04 -5.21 -32.71
CA PHE A 662 1.67 -3.97 -33.23
C PHE A 662 3.02 -4.22 -33.91
N SER A 663 3.15 -5.32 -34.66
CA SER A 663 4.35 -5.57 -35.47
C SER A 663 4.27 -4.71 -36.74
N LEU A 664 4.96 -3.57 -36.76
CA LEU A 664 5.39 -2.97 -38.01
C LEU A 664 6.40 -3.94 -38.64
N GLU A 665 5.97 -4.71 -39.65
CA GLU A 665 6.88 -5.54 -40.45
C GLU A 665 7.79 -4.64 -41.29
N ILE A 666 8.83 -4.12 -40.66
CA ILE A 666 9.87 -3.35 -41.32
C ILE A 666 10.87 -4.36 -41.92
N ARG A 667 10.79 -4.58 -43.23
CA ARG A 667 11.66 -5.54 -43.98
C ARG A 667 13.15 -5.19 -43.88
N ARG A 668 13.49 -3.91 -43.69
CA ARG A 668 14.82 -3.42 -43.35
C ARG A 668 14.71 -2.11 -42.56
N PRO A 669 15.56 -1.87 -41.55
CA PRO A 669 15.38 -0.73 -40.66
C PRO A 669 15.62 0.60 -41.41
N PRO A 670 14.87 1.68 -41.08
CA PRO A 670 14.87 2.93 -41.86
C PRO A 670 16.21 3.65 -41.79
N GLN A 671 16.69 4.12 -42.94
CA GLN A 671 17.95 4.85 -43.11
C GLN A 671 17.72 6.38 -43.16
N ILE A 672 18.79 7.16 -42.93
CA ILE A 672 18.77 8.62 -43.14
C ILE A 672 18.40 8.97 -44.59
N SER A 673 18.82 8.16 -45.56
CA SER A 673 18.45 8.28 -46.97
C SER A 673 16.94 8.10 -47.21
N ASP A 674 16.26 7.25 -46.43
CA ASP A 674 14.81 7.06 -46.51
C ASP A 674 14.07 8.30 -45.98
N LEU A 675 14.58 8.93 -44.92
CA LEU A 675 14.07 10.21 -44.43
C LEU A 675 14.29 11.34 -45.45
N LYS A 676 15.51 11.47 -46.02
CA LYS A 676 15.79 12.44 -47.10
C LYS A 676 14.84 12.25 -48.29
N ARG A 677 14.57 11.00 -48.67
CA ARG A 677 13.66 10.67 -49.78
C ARG A 677 12.21 11.05 -49.50
N ALA A 678 11.70 10.71 -48.31
CA ALA A 678 10.33 11.03 -47.91
C ALA A 678 10.04 12.54 -47.87
N VAL A 679 11.05 13.33 -47.49
CA VAL A 679 10.97 14.79 -47.38
C VAL A 679 11.17 15.49 -48.74
N SER A 680 12.02 14.94 -49.61
CA SER A 680 12.29 15.52 -50.94
C SER A 680 11.22 15.21 -51.99
N GLY A 681 10.19 14.42 -51.65
CA GLY A 681 9.13 14.02 -52.59
C GLY A 681 9.60 13.13 -53.73
N GLN A 682 10.83 12.59 -53.66
CA GLN A 682 11.31 11.58 -54.59
C GLN A 682 10.54 10.29 -54.34
N ASP A 683 9.78 9.86 -55.35
CA ASP A 683 8.88 8.70 -55.31
C ASP A 683 9.52 7.53 -54.54
N PRO A 684 8.96 7.09 -53.39
CA PRO A 684 9.43 5.87 -52.77
C PRO A 684 9.13 4.78 -53.79
N THR A 685 10.13 4.07 -54.28
CA THR A 685 9.90 2.75 -54.86
C THR A 685 9.36 1.87 -53.71
N VAL A 686 8.05 1.90 -53.54
CA VAL A 686 7.17 1.35 -52.48
C VAL A 686 7.24 -0.19 -52.34
N SER A 687 8.26 -0.86 -52.90
CA SER A 687 8.40 -2.31 -52.82
C SER A 687 9.12 -2.84 -51.56
N SER A 688 9.86 -2.01 -50.81
CA SER A 688 10.66 -2.50 -49.67
C SER A 688 10.34 -1.91 -48.28
N VAL A 689 9.52 -0.86 -48.17
CA VAL A 689 9.19 -0.20 -46.87
C VAL A 689 7.69 -0.03 -46.63
N THR A 690 6.82 -0.72 -47.39
CA THR A 690 5.40 -0.80 -47.01
C THR A 690 5.23 -1.70 -45.80
N SER A 691 5.37 -1.13 -44.60
CA SER A 691 4.71 -1.67 -43.43
C SER A 691 3.21 -1.48 -43.62
N LYS A 692 2.53 -2.47 -44.20
CA LYS A 692 1.10 -2.60 -43.94
C LYS A 692 0.97 -2.71 -42.43
N LEU A 693 0.33 -1.74 -41.79
CA LEU A 693 -0.41 -2.01 -40.57
C LEU A 693 -1.27 -3.24 -40.90
N VAL A 694 -0.99 -4.37 -40.26
CA VAL A 694 -1.97 -5.45 -40.21
C VAL A 694 -3.14 -4.86 -39.45
N THR A 695 -4.10 -4.31 -40.20
CA THR A 695 -5.46 -4.16 -39.72
C THR A 695 -5.91 -5.57 -39.35
N PRO A 696 -6.52 -5.79 -38.18
CA PRO A 696 -7.24 -7.04 -37.96
C PRO A 696 -8.41 -7.03 -38.94
N SER A 697 -8.25 -7.67 -40.09
CA SER A 697 -9.36 -8.20 -40.87
C SER A 697 -9.90 -9.42 -40.12
N LEU A 698 -10.75 -9.17 -39.12
CA LEU A 698 -11.62 -10.19 -38.55
C LEU A 698 -12.97 -9.54 -38.26
N LEU A 699 -13.84 -9.56 -39.27
CA LEU A 699 -15.25 -10.02 -39.22
C LEU A 699 -15.99 -9.56 -40.49
N GLU A 700 -15.58 -10.09 -41.64
CA GLU A 700 -16.54 -10.52 -42.67
C GLU A 700 -16.26 -12.00 -42.85
N ASN A 701 -16.89 -12.81 -42.00
CA ASN A 701 -17.32 -14.18 -42.27
C ASN A 701 -17.80 -14.77 -40.95
N ASP A 702 -19.12 -14.92 -40.88
CA ASP A 702 -19.81 -15.76 -39.91
C ASP A 702 -19.33 -17.22 -40.04
N ASN A 703 -19.32 -17.90 -38.90
CA ASN A 703 -19.06 -19.33 -38.68
C ASN A 703 -17.59 -19.71 -38.48
N ASP A 704 -17.17 -19.78 -37.20
CA ASP A 704 -16.72 -21.05 -36.61
C ASP A 704 -16.59 -20.93 -35.08
N LEU A 705 -17.42 -21.72 -34.39
CA LEU A 705 -17.47 -21.86 -32.94
C LEU A 705 -16.39 -22.83 -32.46
N ILE A 706 -15.50 -22.39 -31.57
CA ILE A 706 -14.69 -23.28 -30.73
C ILE A 706 -15.13 -23.06 -29.27
N SER A 707 -15.46 -24.16 -28.57
CA SER A 707 -16.10 -24.13 -27.25
C SER A 707 -15.13 -23.80 -26.11
N LEU A 708 -15.63 -23.07 -25.11
CA LEU A 708 -14.93 -22.63 -23.88
C LEU A 708 -14.45 -23.76 -22.94
N GLN A 709 -14.73 -25.03 -23.25
CA GLN A 709 -14.25 -26.16 -22.44
C GLN A 709 -12.80 -26.56 -22.75
N ASP A 710 -12.27 -26.23 -23.93
CA ASP A 710 -10.90 -26.61 -24.31
C ASP A 710 -9.82 -25.65 -23.77
N LEU A 711 -10.18 -24.42 -23.42
CA LEU A 711 -9.23 -23.42 -22.89
C LEU A 711 -8.97 -23.56 -21.37
N VAL A 712 -9.90 -24.16 -20.64
CA VAL A 712 -9.78 -24.35 -19.17
C VAL A 712 -8.80 -25.47 -18.82
N HIS A 713 -8.58 -26.43 -19.72
CA HIS A 713 -7.66 -27.53 -19.47
C HIS A 713 -6.17 -27.18 -19.69
N GLN A 714 -5.87 -26.02 -20.31
CA GLN A 714 -4.49 -25.57 -20.59
C GLN A 714 -3.91 -24.57 -19.57
N LEU A 715 -4.69 -24.11 -18.59
CA LEU A 715 -4.26 -23.07 -17.63
C LEU A 715 -4.25 -23.52 -16.15
N ALA A 716 -4.32 -24.83 -15.88
CA ALA A 716 -4.36 -25.36 -14.51
C ALA A 716 -3.34 -26.50 -14.26
N VAL A 717 -2.04 -26.19 -14.33
CA VAL A 717 -0.86 -26.88 -13.75
C VAL A 717 0.29 -25.84 -13.87
N ASP A 718 0.97 -25.27 -12.87
CA ASP A 718 1.19 -25.57 -11.46
C ASP A 718 1.29 -24.28 -10.62
N SER A 719 0.66 -24.36 -9.45
CA SER A 719 0.84 -23.58 -8.23
C SER A 719 2.26 -23.74 -7.66
N ALA A 720 2.87 -22.69 -7.11
CA ALA A 720 3.05 -22.53 -5.67
C ALA A 720 3.31 -23.82 -4.88
N ASP A 721 4.52 -23.96 -4.34
CA ASP A 721 4.79 -24.76 -3.15
C ASP A 721 5.83 -24.06 -2.27
N GLU A 722 5.35 -23.34 -1.26
CA GLU A 722 6.05 -23.19 0.00
C GLU A 722 5.32 -24.08 1.01
N LYS A 723 6.02 -25.00 1.70
CA LYS A 723 6.32 -24.85 3.14
C LYS A 723 6.86 -26.13 3.80
N TYR A 724 7.95 -25.91 4.53
CA TYR A 724 8.34 -26.47 5.84
C TYR A 724 8.55 -27.98 6.05
N HIS A 725 9.75 -28.24 6.57
CA HIS A 725 10.22 -29.42 7.30
C HIS A 725 9.20 -30.05 8.27
N GLN A 726 9.05 -31.38 8.17
CA GLN A 726 8.78 -32.25 9.31
C GLN A 726 9.98 -33.16 9.54
N ILE A 727 10.49 -33.13 10.78
CA ILE A 727 11.50 -34.06 11.31
C ILE A 727 10.78 -35.32 11.79
N ASN A 728 11.39 -36.46 11.46
CA ASN A 728 10.98 -37.83 11.72
C ASN A 728 10.59 -38.16 13.17
N ILE A 729 9.54 -38.98 13.31
CA ILE A 729 9.42 -39.97 14.38
C ILE A 729 8.87 -41.26 13.77
N THR A 730 9.57 -42.38 13.98
CA THR A 730 8.99 -43.72 14.17
C THR A 730 10.05 -44.65 14.78
N PRO A 731 9.67 -45.69 15.55
CA PRO A 731 8.40 -45.94 16.24
C PRO A 731 8.36 -45.39 17.68
#